data_AF-A0A1S9D720-F1
#
_entry.id   AF-A0A1S9D720-F1
#
_cell.length_a   1.000
_cell.length_b   1.000
_cell.length_c   1.000
_cell.angle_alpha   90.00
_cell.angle_beta   90.00
_cell.angle_gamma   90.00
#
_symmetry.space_group_name_H-M   'P 1'
#
loop_
_entity.id
_entity.type
_entity.pdbx_description
1 polymer ?
#
loop_
_entity_poly.entity_id
_entity_poly.type
_entity_poly.pdbx_seq_one_letter_code
_entity_poly.pdbx_strand_id
1 'polypeptide(L)'
;MWGRLYTFVLLLPFLGLLTYNELIKNIPSPVNPDQAHKAGLGIVPARNYSSLVHKRGTDIVFVHGLGSNPDTTWRARTSTQTTGASTEYPSWISDFLPDDLSLPDHQDVRIFFFNFDSYWKRDAVQTRLANIGNDLLEHITNTMRRSEAEQQRDLIFVGYSYGGLVVKHALVQANGNQNFASISTYTKAILFLGTPHRGSSFSKWGRIAARALWLIGSSPSMLAEVEYDSTFLLDLHTSFEAAVGDRVQVFNIFEQRPTLILSVWFLRWREFCVREQSAKYGGVKVRNIGLPVDHSGLNKFGSRDSSYQTILAVLINTMSAKSPKRPRQALNKQAELSIPLHLPMKDCQDMQQCIVALYGPGGIGKTQTAAEYAYHYQRCYTSVFWIDGASEHTIRQSFSVAAGQILKSWRRLNHNETAYQIFAKDFGAEDSKTSSTPTADQAVKGVIDWLSQLENNDWLLIFDNIDDLDSFDIRSYMPSSLHGNILITSRRADVSGYWRSVEVEKMSDKEAKSLLAKSSGFSGDMNEEVSLELLQLLGHFPLAIEQAGAYISVQHKFLPHESGLYSQALQRYIHEYHLNAERLLKHKRPQSVWDYRNDTILTTWEVSLRRIEMDIPEASELLLLCGFLSNNDIFEELFTYSRFQQYNIPLQDLMHVLSSYSLARFSATMDAITIHPLIHYWAQQRLPLERKRRLSEEALRLIARALRLTEQSYSAQKYALFESRVSSHLHAALKNVQNLSGSLEPGNSYDPPSDISLPHTLSVVYAITEGWFLWMWAAILDIKLFFLSMLYEEEQAENDIWWLAYKLTIVLRSHTLHKNTEQLFRWQFAEARRVLHPKHPRALYIAGDIAWIVLLQGRIQESRKWYEWVLTSRQRVQGEQHYATLGAVMGIATILDKDGSHDEALQLRIMAYEGRAASLGIENSLSLNSAYAIGQQLSNEGKYEDAVKWFQLVFYARNTTLGPDHADTLRSACHISHSLVLLDRHSEALEWDQIAWKERNKTLGPDHEDTLQSAHDIGYILSLLDRYSEALAWSQVAWKERHRTLGPDHEDTLQSAQNVGQSLFLMDRHSEALEWDQISWKGRNKTLGPDHEDTLQSAHDIGYVLFVMGRYSEALEWSQLAWRGRNKTLGPDHQDTLQSALNIGEILLPLHRYGEALEWHQIAWVGRNKTLGPDHEDTLASSHNIGESYKALGQYDEAMKWFSLALQGSQRVLGMDHEETRVTMRSIEDLEQKRGRNK
;
A
#
# COMPACT_ATOMS: atom_id res chain seq x y z
N MET A 1 10.96 -44.34 -30.79
CA MET A 1 10.68 -42.88 -30.84
C MET A 1 10.77 -42.23 -29.47
N TRP A 2 10.26 -42.88 -28.40
CA TRP A 2 10.33 -42.39 -27.00
C TRP A 2 11.75 -42.27 -26.41
N GLY A 3 12.69 -43.17 -26.73
CA GLY A 3 14.08 -43.08 -26.24
C GLY A 3 14.88 -41.88 -26.75
N ARG A 4 14.54 -41.35 -27.94
CA ARG A 4 15.16 -40.12 -28.50
C ARG A 4 14.57 -38.85 -27.89
N LEU A 5 13.31 -38.87 -27.47
CA LEU A 5 12.70 -37.77 -26.73
C LEU A 5 13.29 -37.68 -25.31
N TYR A 6 13.53 -38.82 -24.66
CA TYR A 6 14.10 -38.89 -23.32
C TYR A 6 15.56 -38.39 -23.26
N THR A 7 16.37 -38.70 -24.29
CA THR A 7 17.73 -38.15 -24.42
C THR A 7 17.72 -36.65 -24.75
N PHE A 8 16.75 -36.17 -25.53
CA PHE A 8 16.61 -34.73 -25.82
C PHE A 8 16.18 -33.93 -24.58
N VAL A 9 15.31 -34.50 -23.74
CA VAL A 9 14.86 -33.92 -22.47
C VAL A 9 15.98 -33.96 -21.41
N LEU A 10 16.82 -35.00 -21.39
CA LEU A 10 17.98 -35.08 -20.49
C LEU A 10 19.17 -34.20 -20.94
N LEU A 11 19.28 -33.89 -22.25
CA LEU A 11 20.32 -32.99 -22.79
C LEU A 11 19.93 -31.51 -22.74
N LEU A 12 18.63 -31.18 -22.63
CA LEU A 12 18.11 -29.82 -22.50
C LEU A 12 18.75 -29.00 -21.37
N PRO A 13 18.98 -29.56 -20.16
CA PRO A 13 19.72 -28.87 -19.09
C PRO A 13 21.19 -28.62 -19.44
N PHE A 14 21.84 -29.57 -20.12
CA PHE A 14 23.24 -29.45 -20.54
C PHE A 14 23.42 -28.42 -21.65
N LEU A 15 22.48 -28.38 -22.61
CA LEU A 15 22.39 -27.36 -23.65
C LEU A 15 22.06 -25.99 -23.05
N GLY A 16 21.19 -25.95 -22.04
CA GLY A 16 20.90 -24.76 -21.22
C GLY A 16 22.12 -24.24 -20.46
N LEU A 17 22.95 -25.12 -19.90
CA LEU A 17 24.18 -24.76 -19.19
C LEU A 17 25.28 -24.28 -20.15
N LEU A 18 25.44 -24.93 -21.31
CA LEU A 18 26.38 -24.51 -22.35
C LEU A 18 25.99 -23.17 -22.98
N THR A 19 24.69 -22.97 -23.24
CA THR A 19 24.17 -21.69 -23.73
C THR A 19 24.30 -20.60 -22.66
N TYR A 20 23.98 -20.89 -21.39
CA TYR A 20 24.23 -19.98 -20.27
C TYR A 20 25.70 -19.57 -20.17
N ASN A 21 26.62 -20.53 -20.20
CA ASN A 21 28.05 -20.26 -20.02
C ASN A 21 28.64 -19.43 -21.17
N GLU A 22 28.20 -19.64 -22.42
CA GLU A 22 28.61 -18.80 -23.56
C GLU A 22 27.96 -17.41 -23.54
N LEU A 23 26.71 -17.28 -23.04
CA LEU A 23 25.98 -16.01 -22.99
C LEU A 23 26.45 -15.09 -21.85
N ILE A 24 26.96 -15.65 -20.75
CA ILE A 24 27.47 -14.86 -19.60
C ILE A 24 28.99 -14.69 -19.59
N LYS A 25 29.74 -15.38 -20.48
CA LYS A 25 31.21 -15.46 -20.47
C LYS A 25 31.93 -14.10 -20.49
N ASN A 26 31.25 -13.08 -21.00
CA ASN A 26 31.79 -11.73 -21.19
C ASN A 26 31.14 -10.69 -20.25
N ILE A 27 30.23 -11.11 -19.34
CA ILE A 27 29.61 -10.24 -18.35
C ILE A 27 30.46 -10.32 -17.07
N PRO A 28 31.01 -9.21 -16.56
CA PRO A 28 31.85 -9.21 -15.36
C PRO A 28 31.06 -9.73 -14.14
N SER A 29 31.70 -10.45 -13.21
CA SER A 29 31.06 -10.91 -11.98
C SER A 29 31.57 -10.11 -10.77
N PRO A 30 30.71 -9.50 -9.94
CA PRO A 30 31.14 -8.81 -8.72
C PRO A 30 31.73 -9.76 -7.66
N VAL A 31 31.46 -11.08 -7.79
CA VAL A 31 31.99 -12.12 -6.90
C VAL A 31 33.45 -12.48 -7.22
N ASN A 32 33.94 -12.14 -8.43
CA ASN A 32 35.34 -12.36 -8.79
C ASN A 32 36.14 -11.06 -8.52
N PRO A 33 37.11 -11.06 -7.57
CA PRO A 33 37.85 -9.85 -7.18
C PRO A 33 38.55 -9.12 -8.33
N ASP A 34 38.97 -9.87 -9.36
CA ASP A 34 39.63 -9.30 -10.54
C ASP A 34 38.66 -8.58 -11.49
N GLN A 35 37.35 -8.82 -11.34
CA GLN A 35 36.26 -8.32 -12.21
C GLN A 35 35.29 -7.36 -11.50
N ALA A 36 35.42 -7.19 -10.18
CA ALA A 36 34.66 -6.23 -9.38
C ALA A 36 35.05 -4.77 -9.69
N HIS A 37 34.18 -3.82 -9.37
CA HIS A 37 34.40 -2.38 -9.60
C HIS A 37 35.70 -1.90 -8.93
N LYS A 38 36.69 -1.45 -9.72
CA LYS A 38 37.91 -0.82 -9.18
C LYS A 38 37.73 0.69 -9.06
N ALA A 39 36.96 1.30 -9.96
CA ALA A 39 36.44 2.66 -9.83
C ALA A 39 35.14 2.66 -9.01
N GLY A 40 35.01 3.52 -7.99
CA GLY A 40 33.82 3.60 -7.14
C GLY A 40 32.49 3.89 -7.88
N LEU A 41 31.36 3.65 -7.22
CA LEU A 41 30.02 4.00 -7.73
C LEU A 41 29.80 5.52 -7.71
N GLY A 42 28.92 6.02 -8.61
CA GLY A 42 28.65 7.44 -8.80
C GLY A 42 29.56 8.10 -9.85
N ILE A 43 29.81 9.41 -9.71
CA ILE A 43 30.66 10.16 -10.65
C ILE A 43 32.14 10.06 -10.25
N VAL A 44 32.95 9.58 -11.19
CA VAL A 44 34.40 9.38 -11.01
C VAL A 44 35.17 10.14 -12.08
N PRO A 45 36.17 10.98 -11.75
CA PRO A 45 36.98 11.66 -12.74
C PRO A 45 37.90 10.68 -13.49
N ALA A 46 38.05 10.85 -14.81
CA ALA A 46 38.89 9.97 -15.63
C ALA A 46 40.41 10.14 -15.38
N ARG A 47 40.83 11.30 -14.88
CA ARG A 47 42.18 11.62 -14.37
C ARG A 47 42.09 12.73 -13.32
N ASN A 48 43.15 12.93 -12.53
CA ASN A 48 43.20 14.05 -11.59
C ASN A 48 43.34 15.39 -12.32
N TYR A 49 42.35 16.28 -12.19
CA TYR A 49 42.35 17.61 -12.78
C TYR A 49 42.95 18.65 -11.81
N SER A 50 43.56 19.72 -12.33
CA SER A 50 44.09 20.83 -11.53
C SER A 50 42.98 21.59 -10.79
N SER A 51 43.30 22.22 -9.65
CA SER A 51 42.35 22.94 -8.79
C SER A 51 41.80 24.27 -9.36
N LEU A 52 42.33 24.75 -10.49
CA LEU A 52 41.88 25.97 -11.16
C LEU A 52 40.77 25.65 -12.17
N VAL A 53 39.54 26.10 -11.88
CA VAL A 53 38.36 25.87 -12.73
C VAL A 53 37.92 27.18 -13.38
N HIS A 54 37.86 27.25 -14.71
CA HIS A 54 37.36 28.43 -15.41
C HIS A 54 35.85 28.31 -15.73
N LYS A 55 35.14 29.45 -15.67
CA LYS A 55 33.68 29.54 -15.92
C LYS A 55 33.25 29.16 -17.35
N ARG A 56 34.19 28.99 -18.29
CA ARG A 56 33.93 28.73 -19.73
C ARG A 56 34.49 27.39 -20.21
N GLY A 57 34.88 26.49 -19.30
CA GLY A 57 35.31 25.15 -19.68
C GLY A 57 34.14 24.21 -20.00
N THR A 58 34.47 22.99 -20.47
CA THR A 58 33.51 21.94 -20.84
C THR A 58 33.70 20.71 -19.97
N ASP A 59 32.60 20.10 -19.54
CA ASP A 59 32.59 18.84 -18.82
C ASP A 59 31.94 17.75 -19.69
N ILE A 60 32.58 16.58 -19.79
CA ILE A 60 32.10 15.43 -20.55
C ILE A 60 31.83 14.27 -19.60
N VAL A 61 30.60 13.75 -19.59
CA VAL A 61 30.17 12.66 -18.72
C VAL A 61 29.84 11.41 -19.55
N PHE A 62 30.59 10.34 -19.32
CA PHE A 62 30.41 9.04 -19.96
C PHE A 62 29.58 8.11 -19.09
N VAL A 63 28.48 7.59 -19.65
CA VAL A 63 27.50 6.74 -18.96
C VAL A 63 27.48 5.36 -19.62
N HIS A 64 27.79 4.31 -18.85
CA HIS A 64 27.86 2.94 -19.37
C HIS A 64 26.48 2.27 -19.50
N GLY A 65 26.41 1.15 -20.22
CA GLY A 65 25.19 0.37 -20.47
C GLY A 65 25.00 -0.83 -19.53
N LEU A 66 23.92 -1.60 -19.73
CA LEU A 66 23.55 -2.79 -18.98
C LEU A 66 24.65 -3.88 -19.00
N GLY A 67 24.84 -4.56 -17.86
CA GLY A 67 25.76 -5.68 -17.72
C GLY A 67 27.23 -5.30 -17.87
N SER A 68 27.59 -4.05 -17.58
CA SER A 68 28.92 -3.47 -17.84
C SER A 68 29.36 -2.49 -16.74
N ASN A 69 30.64 -2.13 -16.73
CA ASN A 69 31.20 -1.15 -15.78
C ASN A 69 32.24 -0.26 -16.51
N PRO A 70 32.70 0.89 -15.98
CA PRO A 70 33.68 1.75 -16.67
C PRO A 70 34.97 1.01 -17.05
N ASP A 71 35.40 0.05 -16.23
CA ASP A 71 36.62 -0.72 -16.43
C ASP A 71 36.55 -1.69 -17.62
N THR A 72 35.35 -2.02 -18.09
CA THR A 72 35.13 -3.00 -19.18
C THR A 72 34.37 -2.41 -20.38
N THR A 73 33.63 -1.32 -20.20
CA THR A 73 32.86 -0.62 -21.23
C THR A 73 33.78 0.11 -22.22
N TRP A 74 34.78 0.83 -21.69
CA TRP A 74 35.57 1.78 -22.47
C TRP A 74 36.97 1.27 -22.81
N ARG A 75 37.22 -0.04 -22.67
CA ARG A 75 38.52 -0.67 -22.88
C ARG A 75 38.47 -1.72 -23.98
N ALA A 76 39.51 -1.78 -24.81
CA ALA A 76 39.61 -2.76 -25.90
C ALA A 76 40.45 -3.98 -25.49
N ARG A 77 40.07 -5.17 -25.96
CA ARG A 77 40.81 -6.43 -25.76
C ARG A 77 41.92 -6.53 -26.82
N THR A 78 43.18 -6.54 -26.43
CA THR A 78 44.32 -6.81 -27.34
C THR A 78 44.37 -8.30 -27.67
N SER A 79 44.25 -8.66 -28.95
CA SER A 79 44.41 -10.05 -29.39
C SER A 79 45.88 -10.35 -29.62
N THR A 80 46.56 -10.99 -28.66
CA THR A 80 47.76 -11.78 -28.95
C THR A 80 48.03 -12.78 -27.82
N GLN A 81 48.38 -14.01 -28.24
CA GLN A 81 48.72 -15.16 -27.41
C GLN A 81 50.07 -15.02 -26.70
N THR A 82 50.26 -15.92 -25.72
CA THR A 82 51.54 -16.46 -25.20
C THR A 82 52.47 -15.49 -24.48
N THR A 83 52.25 -15.33 -23.17
CA THR A 83 53.18 -15.57 -22.04
C THR A 83 52.62 -14.87 -20.80
N GLY A 84 52.76 -15.48 -19.62
CA GLY A 84 52.07 -15.09 -18.39
C GLY A 84 52.51 -13.75 -17.78
N ALA A 85 52.09 -12.64 -18.39
CA ALA A 85 52.13 -11.30 -17.82
C ALA A 85 50.73 -10.66 -17.90
N SER A 86 50.36 -9.88 -16.88
CA SER A 86 49.07 -9.22 -16.71
C SER A 86 48.61 -8.51 -17.99
N THR A 87 47.42 -8.85 -18.47
CA THR A 87 46.83 -8.24 -19.67
C THR A 87 46.35 -6.82 -19.34
N GLU A 88 47.15 -5.81 -19.69
CA GLU A 88 46.70 -4.41 -19.62
C GLU A 88 45.72 -4.12 -20.77
N TYR A 89 44.51 -3.69 -20.40
CA TYR A 89 43.50 -3.17 -21.33
C TYR A 89 43.61 -1.64 -21.40
N PRO A 90 43.99 -1.04 -22.55
CA PRO A 90 43.99 0.42 -22.69
C PRO A 90 42.56 0.96 -22.74
N SER A 91 42.27 2.01 -21.96
CA SER A 91 41.03 2.77 -22.00
C SER A 91 41.21 4.02 -22.83
N TRP A 92 40.58 4.09 -24.00
CA TRP A 92 40.73 5.26 -24.87
C TRP A 92 40.26 6.58 -24.22
N ILE A 93 39.37 6.54 -23.22
CA ILE A 93 38.86 7.72 -22.52
C ILE A 93 39.88 8.28 -21.53
N SER A 94 40.69 7.42 -20.91
CA SER A 94 41.75 7.84 -19.98
C SER A 94 43.11 7.98 -20.67
N ASP A 95 43.36 7.22 -21.74
CA ASP A 95 44.71 7.06 -22.33
C ASP A 95 44.90 7.81 -23.65
N PHE A 96 43.85 8.01 -24.47
CA PHE A 96 43.97 8.66 -25.79
C PHE A 96 43.24 10.00 -25.86
N LEU A 97 41.98 10.00 -25.43
CA LEU A 97 41.06 11.13 -25.53
C LEU A 97 41.55 12.39 -24.81
N PRO A 98 42.12 12.34 -23.60
CA PRO A 98 42.53 13.56 -22.91
C PRO A 98 43.67 14.29 -23.60
N ASP A 99 44.56 13.55 -24.27
CA ASP A 99 45.68 14.08 -25.04
C ASP A 99 45.20 14.59 -26.41
N ASP A 100 44.26 13.88 -27.04
CA ASP A 100 43.71 14.28 -28.34
C ASP A 100 42.75 15.48 -28.25
N LEU A 101 42.20 15.77 -27.06
CA LEU A 101 41.37 16.95 -26.78
C LEU A 101 42.19 18.16 -26.30
N SER A 102 43.48 18.02 -25.97
CA SER A 102 44.31 19.12 -25.44
C SER A 102 44.91 19.99 -26.57
N LEU A 103 44.03 20.67 -27.30
CA LEU A 103 44.37 21.70 -28.28
C LEU A 103 44.53 23.08 -27.61
N PRO A 104 45.29 24.03 -28.19
CA PRO A 104 45.48 25.38 -27.63
C PRO A 104 44.18 26.15 -27.34
N ASP A 105 43.10 25.87 -28.08
CA ASP A 105 41.76 26.47 -27.92
C ASP A 105 40.82 25.69 -26.96
N HIS A 106 41.28 24.58 -26.36
CA HIS A 106 40.47 23.67 -25.55
C HIS A 106 41.13 23.34 -24.18
N GLN A 107 41.75 24.33 -23.55
CA GLN A 107 42.58 24.12 -22.35
C GLN A 107 41.82 23.75 -21.05
N ASP A 108 40.48 23.74 -21.03
CA ASP A 108 39.70 23.50 -19.81
C ASP A 108 38.56 22.47 -20.04
N VAL A 109 38.94 21.22 -20.30
CA VAL A 109 38.03 20.07 -20.45
C VAL A 109 38.20 19.10 -19.28
N ARG A 110 37.10 18.76 -18.61
CA ARG A 110 37.04 17.70 -17.58
C ARG A 110 36.22 16.51 -18.08
N ILE A 111 36.73 15.31 -17.90
CA ILE A 111 36.10 14.05 -18.31
C ILE A 111 35.78 13.21 -17.07
N PHE A 112 34.54 12.72 -17.00
CA PHE A 112 34.01 11.93 -15.90
C PHE A 112 33.32 10.66 -16.41
N PHE A 113 33.36 9.62 -15.59
CA PHE A 113 32.53 8.44 -15.71
C PHE A 113 31.36 8.55 -14.73
N PHE A 114 30.18 8.09 -15.12
CA PHE A 114 29.11 7.77 -14.19
C PHE A 114 28.95 6.25 -14.10
N ASN A 115 29.16 5.73 -12.90
CA ASN A 115 29.17 4.31 -12.59
C ASN A 115 27.95 3.97 -11.75
N PHE A 116 27.14 3.02 -12.22
CA PHE A 116 25.96 2.55 -11.50
C PHE A 116 25.90 1.02 -11.54
N ASP A 117 25.15 0.42 -10.62
CA ASP A 117 24.96 -1.03 -10.64
C ASP A 117 24.10 -1.42 -11.84
N SER A 118 24.75 -2.04 -12.83
CA SER A 118 24.11 -2.48 -14.07
C SER A 118 24.04 -4.01 -14.17
N TYR A 119 24.39 -4.73 -13.11
CA TYR A 119 24.32 -6.20 -13.07
C TYR A 119 22.87 -6.66 -12.90
N TRP A 120 22.50 -7.74 -13.58
CA TRP A 120 21.13 -8.25 -13.66
C TRP A 120 21.00 -9.69 -13.14
N LYS A 121 22.00 -10.16 -12.38
CA LYS A 121 22.15 -11.52 -11.87
C LYS A 121 22.20 -11.49 -10.33
N ARG A 122 21.29 -12.21 -9.66
CA ARG A 122 21.17 -12.43 -8.20
C ARG A 122 21.38 -11.18 -7.33
N ASP A 123 20.28 -10.70 -6.76
CA ASP A 123 20.22 -9.67 -5.70
C ASP A 123 20.65 -8.23 -6.05
N ALA A 124 20.67 -7.84 -7.32
CA ALA A 124 20.65 -6.42 -7.65
C ALA A 124 19.27 -5.83 -7.32
N VAL A 125 19.24 -4.95 -6.32
CA VAL A 125 18.10 -4.15 -5.85
C VAL A 125 17.28 -3.62 -7.04
N GLN A 126 15.95 -3.57 -6.88
CA GLN A 126 14.92 -3.11 -7.81
C GLN A 126 15.15 -1.67 -8.37
N THR A 127 16.25 -1.42 -9.06
CA THR A 127 16.65 -0.08 -9.47
C THR A 127 16.07 0.18 -10.85
N ARG A 128 14.91 0.86 -10.90
CA ARG A 128 14.26 1.29 -12.14
C ARG A 128 15.09 2.37 -12.83
N LEU A 129 14.95 2.52 -14.15
CA LEU A 129 15.60 3.58 -14.95
C LEU A 129 15.50 4.97 -14.30
N ALA A 130 14.35 5.25 -13.67
CA ALA A 130 14.09 6.51 -13.00
C ALA A 130 15.01 6.81 -11.81
N ASN A 131 15.32 5.78 -11.00
CA ASN A 131 16.19 5.93 -9.84
C ASN A 131 17.62 6.21 -10.29
N ILE A 132 18.13 5.45 -11.27
CA ILE A 132 19.48 5.63 -11.83
C ILE A 132 19.62 7.02 -12.48
N GLY A 133 18.57 7.49 -13.17
CA GLY A 133 18.54 8.83 -13.75
C GLY A 133 18.58 9.95 -12.70
N ASN A 134 17.88 9.78 -11.57
CA ASN A 134 17.92 10.73 -10.46
C ASN A 134 19.28 10.71 -9.76
N ASP A 135 19.85 9.52 -9.52
CA ASP A 135 21.18 9.37 -8.94
C ASP A 135 22.23 10.10 -9.79
N LEU A 136 22.16 10.01 -11.12
CA LEU A 136 23.04 10.76 -12.02
C LEU A 136 22.94 12.27 -11.77
N LEU A 137 21.73 12.84 -11.68
CA LEU A 137 21.53 14.28 -11.46
C LEU A 137 22.05 14.74 -10.09
N GLU A 138 21.79 13.95 -9.05
CA GLU A 138 22.26 14.25 -7.69
C GLU A 138 23.78 14.22 -7.63
N HIS A 139 24.43 13.21 -8.21
CA HIS A 139 25.90 13.14 -8.23
C HIS A 139 26.53 14.27 -9.06
N ILE A 140 25.94 14.68 -10.19
CA ILE A 140 26.45 15.83 -10.96
C ILE A 140 26.39 17.10 -10.09
N THR A 141 25.26 17.31 -9.42
CA THR A 141 25.01 18.53 -8.62
C THR A 141 25.90 18.55 -7.38
N ASN A 142 25.96 17.43 -6.65
CA ASN A 142 26.61 17.33 -5.35
C ASN A 142 28.11 17.04 -5.43
N THR A 143 28.61 16.50 -6.54
CA THR A 143 30.03 16.09 -6.67
C THR A 143 30.79 16.86 -7.74
N MET A 144 30.16 17.19 -8.88
CA MET A 144 30.83 17.81 -10.04
C MET A 144 30.62 19.33 -10.17
N ARG A 145 29.45 19.84 -9.76
CA ARG A 145 29.00 21.24 -9.98
C ARG A 145 28.66 21.97 -8.69
N ARG A 146 29.60 21.99 -7.75
CA ARG A 146 29.40 22.57 -6.40
C ARG A 146 29.45 24.09 -6.39
N SER A 147 30.33 24.68 -7.19
CA SER A 147 30.49 26.13 -7.27
C SER A 147 29.70 26.75 -8.42
N GLU A 148 29.34 28.02 -8.28
CA GLU A 148 28.67 28.79 -9.35
C GLU A 148 29.50 28.81 -10.65
N ALA A 149 30.84 28.78 -10.54
CA ALA A 149 31.73 28.71 -11.68
C ALA A 149 31.62 27.36 -12.42
N GLU A 150 31.46 26.26 -11.70
CA GLU A 150 31.29 24.92 -12.27
C GLU A 150 29.89 24.70 -12.84
N GLN A 151 28.86 25.27 -12.21
CA GLN A 151 27.48 25.19 -12.68
C GLN A 151 27.29 25.87 -14.05
N GLN A 152 28.17 26.81 -14.40
CA GLN A 152 28.12 27.56 -15.66
C GLN A 152 28.95 26.95 -16.80
N ARG A 153 29.69 25.86 -16.54
CA ARG A 153 30.46 25.13 -17.56
C ARG A 153 29.53 24.40 -18.51
N ASP A 154 29.95 24.26 -19.76
CA ASP A 154 29.18 23.49 -20.74
C ASP A 154 29.21 21.99 -20.40
N LEU A 155 28.11 21.28 -20.66
CA LEU A 155 27.98 19.85 -20.36
C LEU A 155 27.71 19.04 -21.63
N ILE A 156 28.45 17.94 -21.81
CA ILE A 156 28.26 16.97 -22.87
C ILE A 156 28.06 15.59 -22.26
N PHE A 157 26.99 14.90 -22.66
CA PHE A 157 26.74 13.52 -22.24
C PHE A 157 27.10 12.54 -23.36
N VAL A 158 27.74 11.44 -22.98
CA VAL A 158 28.00 10.30 -23.88
C VAL A 158 27.40 9.04 -23.24
N GLY A 159 26.26 8.58 -23.76
CA GLY A 159 25.55 7.43 -23.23
C GLY A 159 25.71 6.21 -24.14
N TYR A 160 26.24 5.11 -23.60
CA TYR A 160 26.33 3.84 -24.33
C TYR A 160 25.13 2.93 -24.03
N SER A 161 24.46 2.44 -25.06
CA SER A 161 23.34 1.49 -24.96
C SER A 161 22.29 1.98 -23.95
N TYR A 162 21.97 1.18 -22.91
CA TYR A 162 21.05 1.56 -21.82
C TYR A 162 21.45 2.85 -21.08
N GLY A 163 22.74 3.17 -21.00
CA GLY A 163 23.21 4.43 -20.41
C GLY A 163 22.69 5.67 -21.13
N GLY A 164 22.38 5.55 -22.42
CA GLY A 164 21.68 6.62 -23.14
C GLY A 164 20.24 6.81 -22.70
N LEU A 165 19.54 5.74 -22.28
CA LEU A 165 18.21 5.86 -21.69
C LEU A 165 18.26 6.52 -20.32
N VAL A 166 19.31 6.25 -19.53
CA VAL A 166 19.55 6.91 -18.24
C VAL A 166 19.70 8.42 -18.45
N VAL A 167 20.52 8.83 -19.43
CA VAL A 167 20.69 10.25 -19.79
C VAL A 167 19.38 10.88 -20.26
N LYS A 168 18.57 10.18 -21.07
CA LYS A 168 17.25 10.67 -21.49
C LYS A 168 16.36 10.96 -20.29
N HIS A 169 16.24 9.99 -19.38
CA HIS A 169 15.40 10.13 -18.19
C HIS A 169 15.89 11.26 -17.28
N ALA A 170 17.20 11.33 -17.03
CA ALA A 170 17.80 12.40 -16.22
C ALA A 170 17.48 13.79 -16.78
N LEU A 171 17.59 14.00 -18.10
CA LEU A 171 17.32 15.31 -18.70
C LEU A 171 15.82 15.69 -18.73
N VAL A 172 14.93 14.71 -18.85
CA VAL A 172 13.48 14.93 -18.69
C VAL A 172 13.17 15.44 -17.28
N GLN A 173 13.72 14.78 -16.26
CA GLN A 173 13.55 15.19 -14.87
C GLN A 173 14.17 16.56 -14.58
N ALA A 174 15.35 16.83 -15.13
CA ALA A 174 16.05 18.11 -14.93
C ALA A 174 15.36 19.31 -15.60
N ASN A 175 14.52 19.11 -16.62
CA ASN A 175 13.77 20.19 -17.27
C ASN A 175 12.54 20.64 -16.44
N GLY A 176 12.03 19.78 -15.55
CA GLY A 176 10.90 20.10 -14.66
C GLY A 176 11.29 20.54 -13.24
N ASN A 177 12.57 20.44 -12.87
CA ASN A 177 13.03 20.64 -11.49
C ASN A 177 14.11 21.74 -11.39
N GLN A 178 13.82 22.78 -10.59
CA GLN A 178 14.72 23.92 -10.39
C GLN A 178 16.07 23.53 -9.77
N ASN A 179 16.12 22.45 -8.97
CA ASN A 179 17.35 21.97 -8.34
C ASN A 179 18.40 21.50 -9.36
N PHE A 180 17.96 21.12 -10.57
CA PHE A 180 18.82 20.63 -11.64
C PHE A 180 18.89 21.59 -12.84
N ALA A 181 18.45 22.84 -12.67
CA ALA A 181 18.40 23.83 -13.73
C ALA A 181 19.78 24.10 -14.37
N SER A 182 20.88 24.00 -13.62
CA SER A 182 22.23 24.14 -14.16
C SER A 182 22.60 23.01 -15.13
N ILE A 183 22.01 21.82 -14.98
CA ILE A 183 22.27 20.68 -15.87
C ILE A 183 21.47 20.87 -17.17
N SER A 184 20.17 21.14 -17.08
CA SER A 184 19.31 21.34 -18.26
C SER A 184 19.69 22.60 -19.07
N THR A 185 20.13 23.66 -18.39
CA THR A 185 20.50 24.94 -19.05
C THR A 185 21.84 24.87 -19.77
N TYR A 186 22.82 24.14 -19.24
CA TYR A 186 24.20 24.13 -19.75
C TYR A 186 24.56 22.86 -20.53
N THR A 187 23.63 21.92 -20.71
CA THR A 187 23.82 20.79 -21.62
C THR A 187 23.86 21.27 -23.07
N LYS A 188 25.01 21.11 -23.73
CA LYS A 188 25.23 21.51 -25.12
C LYS A 188 24.94 20.39 -26.11
N ALA A 189 25.34 19.16 -25.78
CA ALA A 189 25.20 18.03 -26.67
C ALA A 189 25.10 16.69 -25.96
N ILE A 190 24.52 15.73 -26.69
CA ILE A 190 24.38 14.34 -26.25
C ILE A 190 24.81 13.44 -27.40
N LEU A 191 25.71 12.50 -27.12
CA LEU A 191 26.13 11.45 -28.03
C LEU A 191 25.54 10.13 -27.53
N PHE A 192 24.62 9.57 -28.31
CA PHE A 192 24.04 8.26 -28.07
C PHE A 192 24.82 7.21 -28.86
N LEU A 193 25.51 6.32 -28.16
CA LEU A 193 26.28 5.21 -28.75
C LEU A 193 25.43 3.94 -28.69
N GLY A 194 24.74 3.61 -29.77
CA GLY A 194 23.91 2.42 -29.86
C GLY A 194 22.72 2.41 -28.89
N THR A 195 22.15 3.58 -28.56
CA THR A 195 21.02 3.68 -27.63
C THR A 195 19.71 3.21 -28.28
N PRO A 196 18.94 2.30 -27.64
CA PRO A 196 17.68 1.81 -28.20
C PRO A 196 16.52 2.76 -27.92
N HIS A 197 16.34 3.81 -28.72
CA HIS A 197 15.28 4.81 -28.49
C HIS A 197 13.86 4.25 -28.60
N ARG A 198 13.66 3.20 -29.41
CA ARG A 198 12.40 2.46 -29.55
C ARG A 198 12.52 1.02 -29.04
N GLY A 199 13.48 0.76 -28.15
CA GLY A 199 13.75 -0.57 -27.62
C GLY A 199 14.66 -1.43 -28.52
N SER A 200 14.97 -2.64 -28.07
CA SER A 200 16.00 -3.49 -28.67
C SER A 200 15.44 -4.86 -29.06
N SER A 201 15.95 -5.46 -30.14
CA SER A 201 15.72 -6.88 -30.48
C SER A 201 16.24 -7.84 -29.39
N PHE A 202 17.11 -7.35 -28.52
CA PHE A 202 17.62 -8.05 -27.35
C PHE A 202 16.49 -8.51 -26.40
N SER A 203 15.31 -7.87 -26.39
CA SER A 203 14.18 -8.22 -25.51
C SER A 203 13.50 -9.56 -25.83
N LYS A 204 13.55 -10.02 -27.10
CA LYS A 204 13.02 -11.33 -27.51
C LYS A 204 13.90 -12.46 -26.99
N TRP A 205 15.22 -12.27 -27.03
CA TRP A 205 16.19 -13.19 -26.44
C TRP A 205 16.23 -13.06 -24.92
N GLY A 206 16.16 -11.85 -24.37
CA GLY A 206 16.14 -11.56 -22.93
C GLY A 206 14.99 -12.26 -22.21
N ARG A 207 13.82 -12.43 -22.84
CA ARG A 207 12.74 -13.28 -22.30
C ARG A 207 13.06 -14.77 -22.32
N ILE A 208 13.74 -15.26 -23.35
CA ILE A 208 14.14 -16.68 -23.45
C ILE A 208 15.26 -16.99 -22.45
N ALA A 209 16.27 -16.12 -22.36
CA ALA A 209 17.35 -16.19 -21.39
C ALA A 209 16.83 -15.99 -19.96
N ALA A 210 16.00 -14.98 -19.68
CA ALA A 210 15.40 -14.76 -18.36
C ALA A 210 14.50 -15.92 -17.92
N ARG A 211 13.77 -16.58 -18.84
CA ARG A 211 12.99 -17.79 -18.53
C ARG A 211 13.88 -19.00 -18.24
N ALA A 212 14.97 -19.18 -19.00
CA ALA A 212 15.95 -20.24 -18.72
C ALA A 212 16.74 -19.97 -17.42
N LEU A 213 16.89 -18.70 -17.02
CA LEU A 213 17.69 -18.25 -15.88
C LEU A 213 16.88 -17.90 -14.62
N TRP A 214 15.55 -17.99 -14.70
CA TRP A 214 14.63 -17.82 -13.57
C TRP A 214 14.94 -18.82 -12.46
N LEU A 215 15.30 -20.06 -12.82
CA LEU A 215 15.71 -21.12 -11.90
C LEU A 215 16.99 -20.81 -11.10
N ILE A 216 17.70 -19.74 -11.42
CA ILE A 216 18.98 -19.37 -10.79
C ILE A 216 18.98 -17.93 -10.27
N GLY A 217 17.82 -17.27 -10.17
CA GLY A 217 17.65 -15.97 -9.51
C GLY A 217 17.93 -14.74 -10.39
N SER A 218 17.40 -14.69 -11.61
CA SER A 218 17.52 -13.53 -12.52
C SER A 218 16.22 -12.72 -12.58
N SER A 219 16.30 -11.39 -12.54
CA SER A 219 15.14 -10.48 -12.53
C SER A 219 14.75 -10.02 -13.97
N PRO A 220 13.48 -10.15 -14.41
CA PRO A 220 13.06 -9.76 -15.77
C PRO A 220 12.80 -8.24 -15.96
N SER A 221 12.87 -7.43 -14.90
CA SER A 221 12.30 -6.07 -14.86
C SER A 221 13.04 -5.06 -15.76
N MET A 222 14.37 -4.96 -15.70
CA MET A 222 15.14 -4.06 -16.58
C MET A 222 15.08 -4.46 -18.07
N LEU A 223 14.85 -5.74 -18.38
CA LEU A 223 14.75 -6.22 -19.76
C LEU A 223 13.36 -5.98 -20.37
N ALA A 224 12.31 -5.86 -19.55
CA ALA A 224 10.96 -5.51 -19.98
C ALA A 224 10.85 -4.03 -20.39
N GLU A 225 11.60 -3.13 -19.74
CA GLU A 225 11.63 -1.68 -20.06
C GLU A 225 12.27 -1.39 -21.43
N VAL A 226 13.11 -2.29 -21.96
CA VAL A 226 13.81 -2.14 -23.25
C VAL A 226 13.13 -2.92 -24.39
N GLU A 227 11.88 -3.36 -24.18
CA GLU A 227 11.09 -4.04 -25.22
C GLU A 227 10.86 -3.10 -26.42
N TYR A 228 10.94 -3.67 -27.63
CA TYR A 228 10.81 -2.90 -28.86
C TYR A 228 9.39 -2.35 -28.99
N ASP A 229 9.26 -1.05 -29.29
CA ASP A 229 8.00 -0.29 -29.32
C ASP A 229 7.19 -0.32 -28.00
N SER A 230 7.87 -0.37 -26.84
CA SER A 230 7.18 -0.16 -25.56
C SER A 230 6.64 1.27 -25.46
N THR A 231 5.42 1.41 -24.93
CA THR A 231 4.79 2.72 -24.67
C THR A 231 5.69 3.59 -23.78
N PHE A 232 6.28 3.00 -22.75
CA PHE A 232 7.26 3.66 -21.87
C PHE A 232 8.42 4.32 -22.63
N LEU A 233 9.06 3.63 -23.58
CA LEU A 233 10.18 4.22 -24.34
C LEU A 233 9.72 5.29 -25.31
N LEU A 234 8.51 5.17 -25.86
CA LEU A 234 7.91 6.18 -26.73
C LEU A 234 7.59 7.46 -25.95
N ASP A 235 7.01 7.33 -24.76
CA ASP A 235 6.70 8.46 -23.86
C ASP A 235 7.97 9.12 -23.32
N LEU A 236 8.95 8.31 -22.91
CA LEU A 236 10.26 8.80 -22.51
C LEU A 236 10.96 9.55 -23.65
N HIS A 237 10.87 9.03 -24.88
CA HIS A 237 11.45 9.68 -26.04
C HIS A 237 10.75 11.01 -26.37
N THR A 238 9.42 11.04 -26.33
CA THR A 238 8.61 12.24 -26.59
C THR A 238 8.88 13.31 -25.53
N SER A 239 8.90 12.90 -24.26
CA SER A 239 9.22 13.78 -23.13
C SER A 239 10.65 14.31 -23.23
N PHE A 240 11.59 13.48 -23.66
CA PHE A 240 12.98 13.88 -23.88
C PHE A 240 13.11 14.92 -24.98
N GLU A 241 12.45 14.72 -26.13
CA GLU A 241 12.45 15.70 -27.23
C GLU A 241 11.85 17.04 -26.79
N ALA A 242 10.77 17.02 -26.01
CA ALA A 242 10.19 18.22 -25.41
C ALA A 242 11.14 18.89 -24.41
N ALA A 243 11.85 18.10 -23.60
CA ALA A 243 12.77 18.60 -22.58
C ALA A 243 14.00 19.28 -23.18
N VAL A 244 14.65 18.67 -24.18
CA VAL A 244 15.85 19.25 -24.79
C VAL A 244 15.51 20.31 -25.85
N GLY A 245 14.42 20.11 -26.60
CA GLY A 245 14.03 20.94 -27.74
C GLY A 245 15.18 21.17 -28.73
N ASP A 246 15.17 22.30 -29.44
CA ASP A 246 16.25 22.69 -30.35
C ASP A 246 17.48 23.29 -29.64
N ARG A 247 17.59 23.15 -28.31
CA ARG A 247 18.69 23.75 -27.53
C ARG A 247 19.95 22.89 -27.56
N VAL A 248 19.78 21.57 -27.57
CA VAL A 248 20.86 20.58 -27.43
C VAL A 248 21.14 19.91 -28.79
N GLN A 249 22.42 19.72 -29.14
CA GLN A 249 22.79 18.93 -30.32
C GLN A 249 22.79 17.44 -29.98
N VAL A 250 22.09 16.62 -30.77
CA VAL A 250 22.05 15.18 -30.51
C VAL A 250 22.69 14.40 -31.65
N PHE A 251 23.60 13.51 -31.30
CA PHE A 251 24.30 12.64 -32.24
C PHE A 251 23.95 11.18 -31.93
N ASN A 252 23.26 10.52 -32.85
CA ASN A 252 22.94 9.12 -32.75
C ASN A 252 23.95 8.30 -33.54
N ILE A 253 24.82 7.58 -32.84
CA ILE A 253 25.90 6.79 -33.41
C ILE A 253 25.52 5.30 -33.32
N PHE A 254 25.47 4.61 -34.45
CA PHE A 254 24.94 3.23 -34.51
C PHE A 254 25.84 2.27 -35.29
N GLU A 255 25.69 0.99 -34.99
CA GLU A 255 26.45 -0.13 -35.58
C GLU A 255 26.00 -0.43 -37.03
N GLN A 256 26.95 -0.74 -37.92
CA GLN A 256 26.66 -1.18 -39.29
C GLN A 256 26.99 -2.66 -39.53
N ARG A 257 27.60 -3.35 -38.56
CA ARG A 257 27.83 -4.80 -38.61
C ARG A 257 27.04 -5.50 -37.50
N PRO A 258 26.42 -6.67 -37.77
CA PRO A 258 25.71 -7.41 -36.74
C PRO A 258 26.69 -8.05 -35.75
N THR A 259 26.31 -8.05 -34.48
CA THR A 259 27.09 -8.63 -33.38
C THR A 259 26.90 -10.16 -33.38
N LEU A 260 27.99 -10.91 -33.13
CA LEU A 260 27.92 -12.37 -32.96
C LEU A 260 27.37 -12.70 -31.56
N ILE A 261 26.11 -13.10 -31.48
CA ILE A 261 25.40 -13.34 -30.21
C ILE A 261 25.70 -14.74 -29.67
N LEU A 262 25.75 -15.74 -30.54
CA LEU A 262 25.96 -17.14 -30.15
C LEU A 262 26.78 -17.89 -31.19
N SER A 263 27.79 -18.63 -30.74
CA SER A 263 28.62 -19.50 -31.60
C SER A 263 28.86 -20.84 -30.91
N VAL A 264 27.95 -21.80 -31.09
CA VAL A 264 28.06 -23.14 -30.49
C VAL A 264 28.08 -24.20 -31.59
N TRP A 265 29.21 -24.91 -31.71
CA TRP A 265 29.52 -26.07 -32.58
C TRP A 265 29.10 -25.99 -34.06
N PHE A 266 27.81 -25.89 -34.39
CA PHE A 266 27.27 -25.75 -35.75
C PHE A 266 26.40 -24.50 -35.95
N LEU A 267 25.99 -23.81 -34.88
CA LEU A 267 25.12 -22.64 -34.92
C LEU A 267 25.93 -21.36 -34.69
N ARG A 268 26.04 -20.52 -35.72
CA ARG A 268 26.57 -19.15 -35.63
C ARG A 268 25.45 -18.15 -35.89
N TRP A 269 25.00 -17.47 -34.84
CA TRP A 269 23.92 -16.50 -34.92
C TRP A 269 24.46 -15.07 -34.78
N ARG A 270 24.22 -14.25 -35.80
CA ARG A 270 24.56 -12.82 -35.84
C ARG A 270 23.29 -11.99 -35.97
N GLU A 271 23.16 -10.96 -35.14
CA GLU A 271 22.04 -10.00 -35.22
C GLU A 271 22.50 -8.61 -34.76
N PHE A 272 21.82 -7.56 -35.21
CA PHE A 272 22.02 -6.21 -34.69
C PHE A 272 21.44 -6.12 -33.27
N CYS A 273 22.23 -5.61 -32.31
CA CYS A 273 21.78 -5.44 -30.92
C CYS A 273 20.77 -4.29 -30.83
N VAL A 274 20.97 -3.21 -31.58
CA VAL A 274 19.96 -2.17 -31.76
C VAL A 274 19.71 -1.98 -33.24
N ARG A 275 18.46 -2.23 -33.65
CA ARG A 275 18.03 -2.03 -35.04
C ARG A 275 18.22 -0.57 -35.41
N GLU A 276 18.62 -0.32 -36.65
CA GLU A 276 18.87 1.02 -37.18
C GLU A 276 17.69 1.99 -36.98
N GLN A 277 16.45 1.49 -37.03
CA GLN A 277 15.21 2.26 -36.79
C GLN A 277 15.02 2.68 -35.33
N SER A 278 15.59 1.93 -34.37
CA SER A 278 15.56 2.27 -32.94
C SER A 278 16.77 3.09 -32.53
N ALA A 279 17.90 2.94 -33.25
CA ALA A 279 19.10 3.72 -33.00
C ALA A 279 19.06 5.14 -33.60
N LYS A 280 18.03 5.50 -34.36
CA LYS A 280 17.91 6.79 -35.07
C LYS A 280 16.58 7.46 -34.82
N TYR A 281 16.59 8.78 -34.84
CA TYR A 281 15.40 9.63 -34.96
C TYR A 281 15.77 10.94 -35.67
N GLY A 282 14.75 11.70 -36.08
CA GLY A 282 14.91 12.95 -36.82
C GLY A 282 14.74 14.19 -35.95
N GLY A 283 15.31 15.31 -36.35
CA GLY A 283 15.16 16.60 -35.67
C GLY A 283 16.13 17.64 -36.22
N VAL A 284 15.85 18.93 -35.98
CA VAL A 284 16.60 20.06 -36.59
C VAL A 284 18.09 20.04 -36.19
N LYS A 285 18.41 19.62 -34.96
CA LYS A 285 19.77 19.48 -34.44
C LYS A 285 20.18 18.03 -34.15
N VAL A 286 19.53 17.06 -34.80
CA VAL A 286 19.81 15.63 -34.65
C VAL A 286 20.63 15.13 -35.85
N ARG A 287 21.74 14.45 -35.60
CA ARG A 287 22.59 13.83 -36.63
C ARG A 287 22.74 12.34 -36.38
N ASN A 288 22.51 11.54 -37.42
CA ASN A 288 22.64 10.08 -37.36
C ASN A 288 23.93 9.65 -38.07
N ILE A 289 24.84 8.98 -37.37
CA ILE A 289 26.18 8.61 -37.85
C ILE A 289 26.37 7.08 -37.72
N GLY A 290 26.62 6.40 -38.83
CA GLY A 290 26.89 4.96 -38.81
C GLY A 290 28.38 4.67 -38.72
N LEU A 291 28.79 3.75 -37.86
CA LEU A 291 30.17 3.28 -37.77
C LEU A 291 30.29 1.85 -38.30
N PRO A 292 31.34 1.50 -39.07
CA PRO A 292 31.54 0.17 -39.64
C PRO A 292 32.03 -0.84 -38.58
N VAL A 293 31.35 -0.94 -37.45
CA VAL A 293 31.64 -1.78 -36.29
C VAL A 293 30.38 -2.53 -35.84
N ASP A 294 30.56 -3.53 -34.98
CA ASP A 294 29.45 -4.16 -34.24
C ASP A 294 29.11 -3.37 -32.97
N HIS A 295 28.07 -3.77 -32.24
CA HIS A 295 27.58 -3.05 -31.06
C HIS A 295 28.65 -2.84 -29.99
N SER A 296 29.58 -3.79 -29.87
CA SER A 296 30.69 -3.73 -28.90
C SER A 296 31.84 -2.85 -29.38
N GLY A 297 31.96 -2.64 -30.69
CA GLY A 297 32.94 -1.72 -31.28
C GLY A 297 32.54 -0.25 -31.22
N LEU A 298 31.32 0.09 -30.76
CA LEU A 298 30.87 1.48 -30.60
C LEU A 298 31.54 2.21 -29.42
N ASN A 299 32.08 1.48 -28.45
CA ASN A 299 32.68 2.02 -27.22
C ASN A 299 34.09 1.49 -26.89
N LYS A 300 34.62 0.51 -27.64
CA LYS A 300 35.89 -0.17 -27.35
C LYS A 300 36.99 0.10 -28.39
N PHE A 301 37.48 1.34 -28.45
CA PHE A 301 38.58 1.71 -29.35
C PHE A 301 39.93 1.29 -28.77
N GLY A 302 40.62 0.37 -29.45
CA GLY A 302 41.98 -0.07 -29.06
C GLY A 302 43.10 0.70 -29.73
N SER A 303 42.77 1.56 -30.69
CA SER A 303 43.71 2.42 -31.42
C SER A 303 42.95 3.63 -31.98
N ARG A 304 43.67 4.64 -32.49
CA ARG A 304 43.10 5.84 -33.13
C ARG A 304 42.58 5.55 -34.55
N ASP A 305 41.72 4.56 -34.68
CA ASP A 305 41.13 4.11 -35.95
C ASP A 305 40.10 5.11 -36.52
N SER A 306 39.58 4.83 -37.72
CA SER A 306 38.62 5.72 -38.38
C SER A 306 37.32 5.92 -37.59
N SER A 307 36.92 4.95 -36.78
CA SER A 307 35.71 5.04 -35.96
C SER A 307 35.94 5.93 -34.74
N TYR A 308 37.09 5.80 -34.08
CA TYR A 308 37.55 6.71 -33.04
C TYR A 308 37.66 8.15 -33.54
N GLN A 309 38.32 8.36 -34.69
CA GLN A 309 38.49 9.69 -35.29
C GLN A 309 37.15 10.36 -35.62
N THR A 310 36.12 9.58 -35.97
CA THR A 310 34.77 10.09 -36.20
C THR A 310 34.14 10.61 -34.91
N ILE A 311 34.26 9.88 -33.80
CA ILE A 311 33.76 10.31 -32.49
C ILE A 311 34.54 11.52 -31.97
N LEU A 312 35.86 11.51 -32.11
CA LEU A 312 36.72 12.64 -31.73
C LEU A 312 36.33 13.91 -32.50
N ALA A 313 36.11 13.81 -33.81
CA ALA A 313 35.68 14.94 -34.62
C ALA A 313 34.31 15.50 -34.18
N VAL A 314 33.36 14.64 -33.78
CA VAL A 314 32.07 15.09 -33.24
C VAL A 314 32.27 15.87 -31.94
N LEU A 315 33.09 15.36 -31.02
CA LEU A 315 33.38 16.02 -29.75
C LEU A 315 34.06 17.39 -29.97
N ILE A 316 35.12 17.46 -30.78
CA ILE A 316 35.86 18.71 -31.07
C ILE A 316 34.97 19.75 -31.73
N ASN A 317 34.18 19.37 -32.74
CA ASN A 317 33.28 20.30 -33.43
C ASN A 317 32.19 20.85 -32.51
N THR A 318 31.72 20.03 -31.58
CA THR A 318 30.71 20.43 -30.59
C THR A 318 31.26 21.43 -29.58
N MET A 319 32.50 21.22 -29.13
CA MET A 319 33.18 22.14 -28.21
C MET A 319 33.53 23.48 -28.90
N SER A 320 33.89 23.44 -30.19
CA SER A 320 34.28 24.61 -30.98
C SER A 320 33.11 25.49 -31.45
N ALA A 321 31.87 24.98 -31.40
CA ALA A 321 30.70 25.74 -31.81
C ALA A 321 30.46 26.93 -30.87
N LYS A 322 30.53 28.17 -31.40
CA LYS A 322 30.22 29.39 -30.64
C LYS A 322 28.84 29.25 -30.01
N SER A 323 28.78 29.36 -28.69
CA SER A 323 27.54 29.32 -27.93
C SER A 323 26.54 30.33 -28.54
N PRO A 324 25.31 29.92 -28.91
CA PRO A 324 24.32 30.88 -29.36
C PRO A 324 24.16 31.97 -28.30
N LYS A 325 24.09 33.24 -28.73
CA LYS A 325 23.81 34.37 -27.83
C LYS A 325 22.57 34.01 -27.03
N ARG A 326 22.77 33.82 -25.73
CA ARG A 326 21.71 33.45 -24.79
C ARG A 326 20.63 34.52 -24.86
N PRO A 327 19.34 34.16 -24.98
CA PRO A 327 18.31 35.03 -24.46
C PRO A 327 18.70 35.27 -22.99
N ARG A 328 18.78 36.53 -22.56
CA ARG A 328 18.62 36.84 -21.14
C ARG A 328 17.45 35.99 -20.67
N GLN A 329 17.66 35.18 -19.62
CA GLN A 329 16.58 34.48 -18.93
C GLN A 329 15.42 35.47 -18.85
N ALA A 330 14.37 35.18 -19.62
CA ALA A 330 13.05 35.59 -19.21
C ALA A 330 12.88 34.81 -17.91
N LEU A 331 13.21 35.46 -16.79
CA LEU A 331 12.52 35.21 -15.53
C LEU A 331 11.07 34.95 -15.92
N ASN A 332 10.56 33.79 -15.49
CA ASN A 332 9.15 33.44 -15.51
C ASN A 332 8.26 34.66 -15.66
N LYS A 333 7.89 34.98 -16.90
CA LYS A 333 6.63 35.63 -17.21
C LYS A 333 5.67 34.50 -17.57
N GLN A 334 5.41 33.62 -16.61
CA GLN A 334 4.02 33.25 -16.43
C GLN A 334 3.35 34.57 -16.07
N ALA A 335 2.46 35.00 -16.95
CA ALA A 335 1.76 36.25 -16.85
C ALA A 335 1.36 36.50 -15.39
N GLU A 336 1.83 37.62 -14.86
CA GLU A 336 1.13 38.35 -13.82
C GLU A 336 -0.32 38.51 -14.31
N LEU A 337 -1.17 37.56 -13.93
CA LEU A 337 -2.54 37.89 -13.60
C LEU A 337 -2.40 38.80 -12.39
N SER A 338 -2.38 40.10 -12.67
CA SER A 338 -2.35 41.19 -11.71
C SER A 338 -3.65 41.27 -10.91
N ILE A 339 -4.16 40.13 -10.43
CA ILE A 339 -5.15 40.14 -9.36
C ILE A 339 -4.41 40.74 -8.16
N PRO A 340 -4.90 41.82 -7.54
CA PRO A 340 -4.17 42.54 -6.51
C PRO A 340 -3.93 41.61 -5.31
N LEU A 341 -2.78 40.94 -5.28
CA LEU A 341 -2.45 39.93 -4.28
C LEU A 341 -1.89 40.59 -3.00
N HIS A 342 -2.55 41.65 -2.56
CA HIS A 342 -2.45 42.16 -1.20
C HIS A 342 -3.63 41.62 -0.40
N LEU A 343 -3.65 40.29 -0.19
CA LEU A 343 -4.47 39.75 0.89
C LEU A 343 -3.84 40.25 2.20
N PRO A 344 -4.64 40.81 3.11
CA PRO A 344 -4.10 41.49 4.27
C PRO A 344 -3.74 40.49 5.40
N MET A 345 -3.26 39.31 5.02
CA MET A 345 -2.69 38.31 5.92
C MET A 345 -1.24 38.65 6.30
N LYS A 346 -0.56 39.48 5.49
CA LYS A 346 0.85 39.88 5.69
C LYS A 346 1.05 40.98 6.75
N ASP A 347 -0.01 41.72 7.08
CA ASP A 347 0.02 42.84 8.05
C ASP A 347 -0.24 42.39 9.49
N CYS A 348 -0.46 41.09 9.74
CA CYS A 348 -0.51 40.53 11.10
C CYS A 348 0.93 40.43 11.64
N GLN A 349 1.43 41.55 12.16
CA GLN A 349 2.80 41.69 12.67
C GLN A 349 3.06 41.08 14.06
N ASP A 350 2.11 40.37 14.65
CA ASP A 350 2.27 39.69 15.93
C ASP A 350 1.68 38.28 15.80
N MET A 351 2.19 37.34 16.60
CA MET A 351 1.81 35.91 16.62
C MET A 351 0.32 35.67 16.93
N GLN A 352 -0.57 36.11 16.03
CA GLN A 352 -2.02 36.10 16.15
C GLN A 352 -2.65 35.56 14.87
N GLN A 353 -3.50 34.53 15.01
CA GLN A 353 -4.15 33.82 13.90
C GLN A 353 -4.93 34.80 13.01
N CYS A 354 -4.67 34.78 11.69
CA CYS A 354 -5.39 35.61 10.73
C CYS A 354 -6.39 34.77 9.93
N ILE A 355 -7.67 35.15 9.98
CA ILE A 355 -8.74 34.52 9.20
C ILE A 355 -9.20 35.51 8.14
N VAL A 356 -9.03 35.15 6.86
CA VAL A 356 -9.48 35.94 5.72
C VAL A 356 -10.50 35.15 4.90
N ALA A 357 -11.65 35.74 4.59
CA ALA A 357 -12.65 35.14 3.70
C ALA A 357 -12.67 35.84 2.34
N LEU A 358 -12.41 35.07 1.28
CA LEU A 358 -12.65 35.45 -0.11
C LEU A 358 -14.10 35.17 -0.44
N TYR A 359 -14.86 36.20 -0.80
CA TYR A 359 -16.26 36.02 -1.19
C TYR A 359 -16.57 36.63 -2.55
N GLY A 360 -17.64 36.15 -3.18
CA GLY A 360 -18.03 36.57 -4.51
C GLY A 360 -18.77 35.47 -5.28
N PRO A 361 -19.33 35.78 -6.46
CA PRO A 361 -20.13 34.84 -7.24
C PRO A 361 -19.35 33.57 -7.65
N GLY A 362 -20.06 32.48 -7.97
CA GLY A 362 -19.44 31.22 -8.41
C GLY A 362 -18.55 31.44 -9.65
N GLY A 363 -17.46 30.68 -9.78
CA GLY A 363 -16.58 30.74 -10.97
C GLY A 363 -15.77 32.03 -11.16
N ILE A 364 -15.86 33.00 -10.24
CA ILE A 364 -15.08 34.25 -10.24
C ILE A 364 -13.58 34.03 -9.96
N GLY A 365 -13.19 32.82 -9.58
CA GLY A 365 -11.80 32.47 -9.30
C GLY A 365 -11.38 32.63 -7.83
N LYS A 366 -12.32 32.56 -6.86
CA LYS A 366 -11.96 32.54 -5.42
C LYS A 366 -11.01 31.41 -5.06
N THR A 367 -11.38 30.18 -5.43
CA THR A 367 -10.54 28.98 -5.30
C THR A 367 -9.19 29.17 -6.02
N GLN A 368 -9.19 29.73 -7.23
CA GLN A 368 -7.95 29.98 -7.97
C GLN A 368 -7.08 31.06 -7.29
N THR A 369 -7.68 32.10 -6.72
CA THR A 369 -6.99 33.16 -5.96
C THR A 369 -6.40 32.61 -4.67
N ALA A 370 -7.13 31.72 -3.99
CA ALA A 370 -6.62 31.01 -2.82
C ALA A 370 -5.46 30.07 -3.18
N ALA A 371 -5.55 29.35 -4.31
CA ALA A 371 -4.49 28.49 -4.81
C ALA A 371 -3.25 29.29 -5.25
N GLU A 372 -3.42 30.42 -5.94
CA GLU A 372 -2.32 31.32 -6.33
C GLU A 372 -1.66 31.96 -5.10
N TYR A 373 -2.44 32.37 -4.10
CA TYR A 373 -1.89 32.83 -2.83
C TYR A 373 -1.05 31.74 -2.16
N ALA A 374 -1.60 30.53 -2.04
CA ALA A 374 -0.86 29.39 -1.50
C ALA A 374 0.43 29.12 -2.29
N TYR A 375 0.39 29.18 -3.62
CA TYR A 375 1.56 28.96 -4.48
C TYR A 375 2.64 30.04 -4.32
N HIS A 376 2.26 31.31 -4.32
CA HIS A 376 3.18 32.44 -4.19
C HIS A 376 3.81 32.52 -2.79
N TYR A 377 3.03 32.20 -1.76
CA TYR A 377 3.45 32.30 -0.37
C TYR A 377 3.79 30.94 0.27
N GLN A 378 3.86 29.84 -0.51
CA GLN A 378 4.19 28.51 0.01
C GLN A 378 5.50 28.48 0.82
N ARG A 379 6.47 29.34 0.50
CA ARG A 379 7.75 29.43 1.24
C ARG A 379 7.62 30.13 2.60
N CYS A 380 6.52 30.83 2.84
CA CYS A 380 6.20 31.47 4.12
C CYS A 380 5.43 30.52 5.05
N TYR A 381 5.06 29.33 4.56
CA TYR A 381 4.29 28.34 5.32
C TYR A 381 5.04 27.01 5.40
N THR A 382 4.94 26.31 6.52
CA THR A 382 5.47 24.94 6.69
C THR A 382 4.59 23.91 5.99
N SER A 383 3.27 24.16 5.89
CA SER A 383 2.30 23.27 5.26
C SER A 383 1.05 24.03 4.83
N VAL A 384 0.41 23.55 3.75
CA VAL A 384 -0.85 24.09 3.23
C VAL A 384 -1.88 22.96 3.15
N PHE A 385 -3.03 23.13 3.80
CA PHE A 385 -4.12 22.16 3.82
C PHE A 385 -5.33 22.71 3.07
N TRP A 386 -5.94 21.88 2.22
CA TRP A 386 -7.12 22.24 1.43
C TRP A 386 -8.32 21.40 1.85
N ILE A 387 -9.37 22.03 2.39
CA ILE A 387 -10.55 21.38 2.96
C ILE A 387 -11.79 21.76 2.14
N ASP A 388 -12.53 20.76 1.64
CA ASP A 388 -13.78 20.99 0.89
C ASP A 388 -14.97 21.20 1.83
N GLY A 389 -15.38 22.46 1.91
CA GLY A 389 -16.43 23.04 2.74
C GLY A 389 -17.86 22.92 2.22
N ALA A 390 -18.10 22.23 1.10
CA ALA A 390 -19.42 22.20 0.46
C ALA A 390 -20.56 21.64 1.36
N SER A 391 -20.23 20.81 2.36
CA SER A 391 -21.14 20.29 3.38
C SER A 391 -20.35 19.79 4.61
N GLU A 392 -21.02 19.56 5.73
CA GLU A 392 -20.38 18.95 6.91
C GLU A 392 -19.72 17.60 6.59
N HIS A 393 -20.34 16.82 5.71
CA HIS A 393 -19.82 15.52 5.28
C HIS A 393 -18.51 15.62 4.48
N THR A 394 -18.41 16.58 3.55
CA THR A 394 -17.21 16.78 2.72
C THR A 394 -16.04 17.34 3.52
N ILE A 395 -16.33 18.18 4.52
CA ILE A 395 -15.33 18.66 5.48
C ILE A 395 -14.73 17.48 6.22
N ARG A 396 -15.58 16.65 6.82
CA ARG A 396 -15.17 15.43 7.56
C ARG A 396 -14.32 14.50 6.69
N GLN A 397 -14.69 14.29 5.43
CA GLN A 397 -13.88 13.51 4.48
C GLN A 397 -12.54 14.16 4.14
N SER A 398 -12.52 15.48 3.91
CA SER A 398 -11.28 16.22 3.60
C SER A 398 -10.29 16.18 4.77
N PHE A 399 -10.78 16.27 6.00
CA PHE A 399 -9.98 16.08 7.21
C PHE A 399 -9.44 14.66 7.34
N SER A 400 -10.20 13.62 6.96
CA SER A 400 -9.67 12.25 6.88
C SER A 400 -8.52 12.12 5.88
N VAL A 401 -8.60 12.82 4.73
CA VAL A 401 -7.50 12.86 3.74
C VAL A 401 -6.30 13.61 4.30
N ALA A 402 -6.52 14.77 4.95
CA ALA A 402 -5.46 15.57 5.56
C ALA A 402 -4.73 14.78 6.67
N ALA A 403 -5.47 14.08 7.53
CA ALA A 403 -4.92 13.17 8.53
C ALA A 403 -4.03 12.11 7.87
N GLY A 404 -4.52 11.42 6.83
CA GLY A 404 -3.74 10.42 6.11
C GLY A 404 -2.45 10.99 5.48
N GLN A 405 -2.47 12.22 4.98
CA GLN A 405 -1.29 12.88 4.41
C GLN A 405 -0.28 13.30 5.47
N ILE A 406 -0.75 13.82 6.61
CA ILE A 406 0.09 14.17 7.76
C ILE A 406 0.78 12.91 8.28
N LEU A 407 0.04 11.83 8.50
CA LEU A 407 0.57 10.54 8.93
C LEU A 407 1.60 9.99 7.93
N LYS A 408 1.28 9.97 6.64
CA LYS A 408 2.20 9.47 5.60
C LYS A 408 3.48 10.31 5.49
N SER A 409 3.37 11.63 5.59
CA SER A 409 4.51 12.55 5.49
C SER A 409 5.40 12.45 6.73
N TRP A 410 4.78 12.37 7.90
CA TRP A 410 5.47 12.16 9.17
C TRP A 410 6.25 10.83 9.14
N ARG A 411 5.62 9.73 8.71
CA ARG A 411 6.28 8.41 8.58
C ARG A 411 7.44 8.40 7.57
N ARG A 412 7.37 9.24 6.54
CA ARG A 412 8.42 9.35 5.51
C ARG A 412 9.63 10.12 6.00
N LEU A 413 9.40 11.17 6.79
CA LEU A 413 10.45 12.03 7.35
C LEU A 413 11.07 11.44 8.62
N ASN A 414 10.27 10.68 9.38
CA ASN A 414 10.68 10.05 10.62
C ASN A 414 10.66 8.53 10.44
N HIS A 415 11.84 7.92 10.33
CA HIS A 415 12.03 6.46 10.24
C HIS A 415 11.83 5.75 11.59
N ASN A 416 11.10 6.35 12.53
CA ASN A 416 10.83 5.83 13.86
C ASN A 416 9.37 5.41 13.97
N GLU A 417 9.13 4.10 13.84
CA GLU A 417 7.80 3.51 13.80
C GLU A 417 7.02 3.72 15.11
N THR A 418 7.69 3.73 16.27
CA THR A 418 6.99 3.96 17.55
C THR A 418 6.51 5.39 17.71
N ALA A 419 7.32 6.35 17.26
CA ALA A 419 6.90 7.75 17.29
C ALA A 419 5.82 8.03 16.23
N TYR A 420 5.79 7.26 15.13
CA TYR A 420 4.67 7.26 14.18
C TYR A 420 3.40 6.71 14.82
N GLN A 421 3.45 5.63 15.59
CA GLN A 421 2.26 5.08 16.25
C GLN A 421 1.68 6.01 17.32
N ILE A 422 2.53 6.64 18.13
CA ILE A 422 2.08 7.67 19.10
C ILE A 422 1.43 8.83 18.36
N PHE A 423 2.09 9.32 17.32
CA PHE A 423 1.58 10.39 16.49
C PHE A 423 0.27 9.99 15.77
N ALA A 424 0.14 8.74 15.31
CA ALA A 424 -1.04 8.23 14.62
C ALA A 424 -2.25 8.05 15.54
N LYS A 425 -2.00 7.73 16.81
CA LYS A 425 -3.03 7.65 17.85
C LYS A 425 -3.73 8.99 18.06
N ASP A 426 -3.01 10.10 17.94
CA ASP A 426 -3.59 11.45 18.04
C ASP A 426 -4.61 11.74 16.91
N PHE A 427 -4.52 11.02 15.79
CA PHE A 427 -5.50 11.08 14.68
C PHE A 427 -6.57 9.97 14.76
N GLY A 428 -6.58 9.17 15.84
CA GLY A 428 -7.50 8.05 16.06
C GLY A 428 -7.29 6.86 15.14
N ALA A 429 -6.08 6.66 14.61
CA ALA A 429 -5.69 5.40 14.02
C ALA A 429 -5.25 4.45 15.14
N GLU A 430 -6.10 3.49 15.50
CA GLU A 430 -5.76 2.42 16.45
C GLU A 430 -5.08 1.24 15.73
N ASP A 431 -4.35 0.44 16.53
CA ASP A 431 -3.45 -0.66 16.18
C ASP A 431 -3.64 -1.36 14.82
N SER A 432 -2.51 -1.66 14.17
CA SER A 432 -2.38 -2.33 12.86
C SER A 432 -3.05 -3.71 12.75
N LYS A 433 -3.57 -4.27 13.85
CA LYS A 433 -4.37 -5.50 13.88
C LYS A 433 -5.82 -5.28 13.43
N THR A 434 -6.33 -4.05 13.43
CA THR A 434 -7.61 -3.70 12.80
C THR A 434 -7.38 -2.65 11.72
N SER A 435 -7.80 -2.93 10.49
CA SER A 435 -7.73 -1.98 9.37
C SER A 435 -8.75 -0.83 9.50
N SER A 436 -8.94 -0.29 10.71
CA SER A 436 -9.84 0.82 10.95
C SER A 436 -9.17 2.10 10.48
N THR A 437 -9.66 2.63 9.36
CA THR A 437 -9.38 4.03 9.00
C THR A 437 -9.92 4.92 10.12
N PRO A 438 -9.18 5.96 10.55
CA PRO A 438 -9.63 6.84 11.61
C PRO A 438 -11.02 7.35 11.28
N THR A 439 -11.95 7.27 12.23
CA THR A 439 -13.32 7.76 11.99
C THR A 439 -13.24 9.25 11.62
N ALA A 440 -14.19 9.72 10.82
CA ALA A 440 -14.11 11.08 10.32
C ALA A 440 -14.10 12.13 11.46
N ASP A 441 -14.73 11.83 12.61
CA ASP A 441 -14.66 12.63 13.83
C ASP A 441 -13.26 12.64 14.46
N GLN A 442 -12.62 11.48 14.58
CA GLN A 442 -11.26 11.37 15.12
C GLN A 442 -10.23 12.05 14.22
N ALA A 443 -10.37 11.91 12.91
CA ALA A 443 -9.49 12.56 11.95
C ALA A 443 -9.61 14.09 12.00
N VAL A 444 -10.85 14.62 12.10
CA VAL A 444 -11.08 16.06 12.31
C VAL A 444 -10.40 16.53 13.58
N LYS A 445 -10.64 15.83 14.71
CA LYS A 445 -10.06 16.20 15.99
C LYS A 445 -8.53 16.18 15.97
N GLY A 446 -7.92 15.10 15.47
CA GLY A 446 -6.46 14.95 15.45
C GLY A 446 -5.76 16.00 14.59
N VAL A 447 -6.33 16.36 13.43
CA VAL A 447 -5.79 17.43 12.59
C VAL A 447 -5.90 18.79 13.29
N ILE A 448 -7.04 19.10 13.92
CA ILE A 448 -7.25 20.35 14.65
C ILE A 448 -6.30 20.47 15.84
N ASP A 449 -6.15 19.40 16.62
CA ASP A 449 -5.26 19.34 17.78
C ASP A 449 -3.80 19.51 17.33
N TRP A 450 -3.41 18.87 16.22
CA TRP A 450 -2.07 19.00 15.64
C TRP A 450 -1.76 20.41 15.11
N LEU A 451 -2.72 21.07 14.46
CA LEU A 451 -2.59 22.48 14.03
C LEU A 451 -2.55 23.44 15.23
N SER A 452 -3.09 23.02 16.38
CA SER A 452 -3.14 23.84 17.60
C SER A 452 -1.87 23.76 18.45
N GLN A 453 -0.88 22.94 18.06
CA GLN A 453 0.40 22.82 18.78
C GLN A 453 1.26 24.07 18.62
N LEU A 454 1.85 24.55 19.72
CA LEU A 454 2.67 25.78 19.74
C LEU A 454 3.90 25.74 18.82
N GLU A 455 4.43 24.54 18.55
CA GLU A 455 5.56 24.30 17.64
C GLU A 455 5.14 24.37 16.16
N ASN A 456 3.83 24.33 15.88
CA ASN A 456 3.24 24.31 14.55
C ASN A 456 2.52 25.64 14.28
N ASN A 457 3.29 26.69 14.04
CA ASN A 457 2.81 28.08 14.00
C ASN A 457 2.66 28.66 12.58
N ASP A 458 3.35 28.11 11.59
CA ASP A 458 3.48 28.67 10.25
C ASP A 458 2.68 27.89 9.17
N TRP A 459 1.47 27.39 9.48
CA TRP A 459 0.63 26.67 8.51
C TRP A 459 -0.45 27.56 7.86
N LEU A 460 -0.95 27.13 6.70
CA LEU A 460 -2.09 27.72 6.00
C LEU A 460 -3.22 26.67 5.84
N LEU A 461 -4.41 26.96 6.38
CA LEU A 461 -5.60 26.14 6.24
C LEU A 461 -6.61 26.81 5.31
N ILE A 462 -6.96 26.16 4.21
CA ILE A 462 -7.87 26.70 3.20
C ILE A 462 -9.20 25.94 3.28
N PHE A 463 -10.28 26.62 3.66
CA PHE A 463 -11.64 26.10 3.56
C PHE A 463 -12.26 26.60 2.25
N ASP A 464 -12.52 25.70 1.32
CA ASP A 464 -13.08 26.03 0.02
C ASP A 464 -14.59 25.71 -0.04
N ASN A 465 -15.41 26.49 -0.75
CA ASN A 465 -16.85 26.26 -0.91
C ASN A 465 -17.71 26.33 0.37
N ILE A 466 -17.38 27.21 1.32
CA ILE A 466 -18.20 27.44 2.52
C ILE A 466 -19.44 28.27 2.16
N ASP A 467 -20.46 27.59 1.66
CA ASP A 467 -21.68 28.23 1.14
C ASP A 467 -22.94 27.94 1.97
N ASP A 468 -22.87 26.94 2.85
CA ASP A 468 -23.99 26.46 3.66
C ASP A 468 -23.71 26.64 5.16
N LEU A 469 -23.57 27.91 5.58
CA LEU A 469 -23.34 28.28 6.98
C LEU A 469 -24.55 28.05 7.89
N ASP A 470 -25.71 27.73 7.32
CA ASP A 470 -26.95 27.55 8.06
C ASP A 470 -27.12 26.10 8.54
N SER A 471 -26.48 25.12 7.88
CA SER A 471 -26.61 23.70 8.21
C SER A 471 -25.58 23.18 9.21
N PHE A 472 -24.40 23.80 9.31
CA PHE A 472 -23.37 23.44 10.30
C PHE A 472 -22.48 24.64 10.66
N ASP A 473 -21.92 24.62 11.87
CA ASP A 473 -21.01 25.66 12.34
C ASP A 473 -19.55 25.34 12.00
N ILE A 474 -19.00 26.03 11.00
CA ILE A 474 -17.60 25.89 10.57
C ILE A 474 -16.59 26.16 11.70
N ARG A 475 -16.94 26.98 12.71
CA ARG A 475 -16.03 27.29 13.82
C ARG A 475 -15.65 26.05 14.62
N SER A 476 -16.50 25.01 14.59
CA SER A 476 -16.21 23.70 15.20
C SER A 476 -15.05 22.96 14.53
N TYR A 477 -14.65 23.39 13.32
CA TYR A 477 -13.57 22.80 12.52
C TYR A 477 -12.31 23.68 12.46
N MET A 478 -12.30 24.82 13.16
CA MET A 478 -11.17 25.75 13.19
C MET A 478 -10.27 25.48 14.41
N PRO A 479 -8.93 25.51 14.24
CA PRO A 479 -8.00 25.42 15.37
C PRO A 479 -8.22 26.55 16.37
N SER A 480 -8.23 26.20 17.66
CA SER A 480 -8.38 27.18 18.76
C SER A 480 -7.07 27.94 19.06
N SER A 481 -6.02 27.73 18.27
CA SER A 481 -4.72 28.35 18.47
C SER A 481 -4.72 29.84 18.11
N LEU A 482 -3.81 30.58 18.75
CA LEU A 482 -3.55 31.98 18.44
C LEU A 482 -2.56 32.11 17.26
N HIS A 483 -2.24 31.06 16.52
CA HIS A 483 -1.27 31.09 15.41
C HIS A 483 -1.80 30.33 14.17
N GLY A 484 -1.08 30.42 13.06
CA GLY A 484 -1.51 29.90 11.77
C GLY A 484 -2.44 30.85 11.01
N ASN A 485 -2.63 30.59 9.72
CA ASN A 485 -3.48 31.41 8.86
C ASN A 485 -4.60 30.58 8.24
N ILE A 486 -5.81 31.14 8.21
CA ILE A 486 -7.00 30.49 7.64
C ILE A 486 -7.51 31.33 6.48
N LEU A 487 -7.70 30.69 5.33
CA LEU A 487 -8.30 31.30 4.15
C LEU A 487 -9.61 30.59 3.83
N ILE A 488 -10.70 31.33 3.73
CA ILE A 488 -12.03 30.78 3.46
C ILE A 488 -12.46 31.24 2.07
N THR A 489 -13.07 30.38 1.26
CA THR A 489 -13.77 30.80 0.04
C THR A 489 -15.28 30.57 0.20
N SER A 490 -16.09 31.57 -0.12
CA SER A 490 -17.54 31.52 0.01
C SER A 490 -18.26 32.28 -1.11
N ARG A 491 -19.47 31.89 -1.45
CA ARG A 491 -20.39 32.65 -2.31
C ARG A 491 -21.27 33.60 -1.53
N ARG A 492 -21.37 33.46 -0.21
CA ARG A 492 -22.24 34.31 0.61
C ARG A 492 -21.52 35.62 0.94
N ALA A 493 -22.24 36.74 0.85
CA ALA A 493 -21.69 38.05 1.21
C ALA A 493 -21.72 38.30 2.73
N ASP A 494 -22.52 37.54 3.48
CA ASP A 494 -22.66 37.67 4.94
C ASP A 494 -21.43 37.20 5.71
N VAL A 495 -20.51 36.44 5.09
CA VAL A 495 -19.19 36.10 5.66
C VAL A 495 -18.36 37.34 6.02
N SER A 496 -18.62 38.47 5.35
CA SER A 496 -18.03 39.77 5.69
C SER A 496 -18.38 40.30 7.08
N GLY A 497 -19.46 39.80 7.68
CA GLY A 497 -19.85 40.11 9.05
C GLY A 497 -19.13 39.27 10.11
N TYR A 498 -18.54 38.14 9.73
CA TYR A 498 -17.90 37.18 10.65
C TYR A 498 -16.38 37.28 10.65
N TRP A 499 -15.76 37.50 9.49
CA TRP A 499 -14.30 37.54 9.35
C TRP A 499 -13.85 38.66 8.42
N ARG A 500 -12.55 38.98 8.48
CA ARG A 500 -11.92 39.92 7.55
C ARG A 500 -12.12 39.39 6.14
N SER A 501 -12.80 40.15 5.28
CA SER A 501 -13.25 39.62 4.00
C SER A 501 -12.78 40.46 2.82
N VAL A 502 -12.48 39.79 1.72
CA VAL A 502 -12.09 40.39 0.44
C VAL A 502 -13.07 39.91 -0.62
N GLU A 503 -13.75 40.84 -1.26
CA GLU A 503 -14.57 40.51 -2.43
C GLU A 503 -13.65 40.21 -3.60
N VAL A 504 -13.80 39.04 -4.21
CA VAL A 504 -13.08 38.70 -5.44
C VAL A 504 -13.85 39.29 -6.60
N GLU A 505 -13.32 40.36 -7.14
CA GLU A 505 -13.90 41.08 -8.27
C GLU A 505 -13.75 40.29 -9.58
N LYS A 506 -14.54 40.69 -10.59
CA LYS A 506 -14.42 40.18 -11.96
C LYS A 506 -13.04 40.50 -12.52
N MET A 507 -12.53 39.61 -13.36
CA MET A 507 -11.27 39.86 -14.07
C MET A 507 -11.38 41.14 -14.89
N SER A 508 -10.31 41.93 -14.90
CA SER A 508 -10.24 43.09 -15.80
C SER A 508 -10.24 42.63 -17.26
N ASP A 509 -10.69 43.48 -18.18
CA ASP A 509 -10.71 43.18 -19.63
C ASP A 509 -9.34 42.70 -20.15
N LYS A 510 -8.26 43.29 -19.63
CA LYS A 510 -6.88 42.95 -20.00
C LYS A 510 -6.49 41.54 -19.55
N GLU A 511 -6.83 41.17 -18.32
CA GLU A 511 -6.56 39.86 -17.75
C GLU A 511 -7.40 38.77 -18.40
N ALA A 512 -8.69 39.07 -18.61
CA ALA A 512 -9.63 38.16 -19.24
C ALA A 512 -9.24 37.86 -20.69
N LYS A 513 -8.80 38.88 -21.45
CA LYS A 513 -8.26 38.72 -22.81
C LYS A 513 -6.96 37.92 -22.83
N SER A 514 -6.07 38.16 -21.86
CA SER A 514 -4.83 37.38 -21.73
C SER A 514 -5.10 35.91 -21.43
N LEU A 515 -6.07 35.61 -20.56
CA LEU A 515 -6.46 34.24 -20.24
C LEU A 515 -7.07 33.55 -21.46
N LEU A 516 -7.99 34.22 -22.16
CA LEU A 516 -8.62 33.72 -23.39
C LEU A 516 -7.57 33.36 -24.45
N ALA A 517 -6.58 34.25 -24.67
CA ALA A 517 -5.46 34.02 -25.59
C ALA A 517 -4.64 32.79 -25.23
N LYS A 518 -4.33 32.63 -23.95
CA LYS A 518 -3.59 31.47 -23.45
C LYS A 518 -4.38 30.17 -23.62
N SER A 519 -5.63 30.12 -23.19
CA SER A 519 -6.47 28.91 -23.27
C SER A 519 -6.83 28.51 -24.69
N SER A 520 -6.91 29.48 -25.61
CA SER A 520 -7.18 29.23 -27.03
C SER A 520 -5.93 28.94 -27.86
N GLY A 521 -4.74 29.04 -27.28
CA GLY A 521 -3.47 28.82 -27.98
C GLY A 521 -3.10 29.90 -29.00
N PHE A 522 -3.73 31.08 -28.93
CA PHE A 522 -3.53 32.16 -29.91
C PHE A 522 -2.37 33.09 -29.50
N SER A 523 -1.47 33.38 -30.46
CA SER A 523 -0.24 34.16 -30.24
C SER A 523 -0.20 35.50 -30.99
N GLY A 524 -1.26 35.88 -31.72
CA GLY A 524 -1.34 37.13 -32.50
C GLY A 524 -2.16 38.23 -31.83
N ASP A 525 -2.39 39.34 -32.55
CA ASP A 525 -3.31 40.40 -32.11
C ASP A 525 -4.76 39.98 -32.36
N MET A 526 -5.53 39.83 -31.28
CA MET A 526 -6.95 39.49 -31.35
C MET A 526 -7.79 40.70 -31.73
N ASN A 527 -8.82 40.50 -32.56
CA ASN A 527 -9.84 41.51 -32.79
C ASN A 527 -10.46 41.93 -31.46
N GLU A 528 -10.27 43.20 -31.10
CA GLU A 528 -10.61 43.73 -29.78
C GLU A 528 -12.12 43.75 -29.55
N GLU A 529 -12.91 44.06 -30.57
CA GLU A 529 -14.37 44.16 -30.48
C GLU A 529 -15.00 42.79 -30.19
N VAL A 530 -14.67 41.78 -30.99
CA VAL A 530 -15.22 40.42 -30.85
C VAL A 530 -14.71 39.74 -29.56
N SER A 531 -13.47 40.02 -29.17
CA SER A 531 -12.92 39.48 -27.92
C SER A 531 -13.63 40.05 -26.70
N LEU A 532 -13.89 41.36 -26.68
CA LEU A 532 -14.61 42.00 -25.58
C LEU A 532 -16.08 41.54 -25.52
N GLU A 533 -16.73 41.34 -26.67
CA GLU A 533 -18.09 40.77 -26.75
C GLU A 533 -18.14 39.38 -26.09
N LEU A 534 -17.21 38.49 -26.44
CA LEU A 534 -17.14 37.17 -25.81
C LEU A 534 -16.87 37.24 -24.31
N LEU A 535 -15.95 38.10 -23.87
CA LEU A 535 -15.60 38.22 -22.46
C LEU A 535 -16.77 38.77 -21.62
N GLN A 536 -17.53 39.73 -22.16
CA GLN A 536 -18.77 40.22 -21.56
C GLN A 536 -19.82 39.12 -21.46
N LEU A 537 -19.98 38.31 -22.51
CA LEU A 537 -20.89 37.17 -22.54
C LEU A 537 -20.52 36.10 -21.49
N LEU A 538 -19.22 35.86 -21.30
CA LEU A 538 -18.68 34.94 -20.29
C LEU A 538 -18.63 35.56 -18.88
N GLY A 539 -19.12 36.79 -18.71
CA GLY A 539 -19.20 37.48 -17.42
C GLY A 539 -17.85 37.73 -16.75
N HIS A 540 -16.75 37.67 -17.53
CA HIS A 540 -15.37 37.76 -17.07
C HIS A 540 -14.98 36.69 -16.02
N PHE A 541 -15.65 35.54 -16.04
CA PHE A 541 -15.36 34.42 -15.14
C PHE A 541 -14.17 33.60 -15.67
N PRO A 542 -13.05 33.45 -14.92
CA PRO A 542 -11.87 32.73 -15.39
C PRO A 542 -12.16 31.31 -15.90
N LEU A 543 -13.01 30.56 -15.18
CA LEU A 543 -13.37 29.19 -15.57
C LEU A 543 -14.17 29.15 -16.88
N ALA A 544 -15.09 30.09 -17.09
CA ALA A 544 -15.87 30.17 -18.33
C ALA A 544 -14.98 30.56 -19.51
N ILE A 545 -14.01 31.45 -19.28
CA ILE A 545 -13.01 31.87 -20.27
C ILE A 545 -12.08 30.71 -20.66
N GLU A 546 -11.58 29.94 -19.69
CA GLU A 546 -10.71 28.79 -19.95
C GLU A 546 -11.44 27.71 -20.77
N GLN A 547 -12.69 27.41 -20.42
CA GLN A 547 -13.53 26.45 -21.13
C GLN A 547 -13.85 26.91 -22.57
N ALA A 548 -14.20 28.19 -22.74
CA ALA A 548 -14.40 28.77 -24.06
C ALA A 548 -13.12 28.74 -24.90
N GLY A 549 -11.98 29.10 -24.30
CA GLY A 549 -10.69 29.06 -24.95
C GLY A 549 -10.27 27.65 -25.37
N ALA A 550 -10.44 26.65 -24.50
CA ALA A 550 -10.17 25.25 -24.81
C ALA A 550 -11.02 24.76 -26.00
N TYR A 551 -12.31 25.08 -26.02
CA TYR A 551 -13.18 24.82 -27.17
C TYR A 551 -12.63 25.46 -28.45
N ILE A 552 -12.29 26.75 -28.39
CA ILE A 552 -11.78 27.51 -29.55
C ILE A 552 -10.47 26.88 -30.05
N SER A 553 -9.57 26.51 -29.14
CA SER A 553 -8.31 25.83 -29.45
C SER A 553 -8.52 24.52 -30.23
N VAL A 554 -9.44 23.67 -29.76
CA VAL A 554 -9.75 22.39 -30.42
C VAL A 554 -10.30 22.61 -31.83
N GLN A 555 -11.18 23.60 -32.01
CA GLN A 555 -11.76 23.92 -33.33
C GLN A 555 -10.76 24.58 -34.29
N HIS A 556 -9.67 25.16 -33.78
CA HIS A 556 -8.70 25.93 -34.57
C HIS A 556 -7.37 25.20 -34.81
N LYS A 557 -7.18 23.99 -34.24
CA LYS A 557 -5.92 23.19 -34.26
C LYS A 557 -5.33 22.87 -35.65
N PHE A 558 -6.02 23.22 -36.75
CA PHE A 558 -5.65 22.88 -38.13
C PHE A 558 -5.54 24.07 -39.11
N LEU A 559 -5.57 25.34 -38.66
CA LEU A 559 -5.49 26.51 -39.56
C LEU A 559 -4.27 27.40 -39.27
N PRO A 560 -3.63 27.97 -40.31
CA PRO A 560 -2.44 28.81 -40.18
C PRO A 560 -2.74 30.13 -39.42
N HIS A 561 -1.68 30.72 -38.86
CA HIS A 561 -1.65 31.93 -38.01
C HIS A 561 -2.14 33.24 -38.69
N GLU A 562 -3.31 33.23 -39.31
CA GLU A 562 -3.96 34.41 -39.88
C GLU A 562 -5.02 34.95 -38.91
N SER A 563 -4.89 36.21 -38.51
CA SER A 563 -5.77 36.92 -37.55
C SER A 563 -7.25 36.96 -37.98
N GLY A 564 -7.54 36.84 -39.28
CA GLY A 564 -8.91 36.81 -39.83
C GLY A 564 -9.69 35.54 -39.51
N LEU A 565 -9.04 34.37 -39.51
CA LEU A 565 -9.68 33.06 -39.26
C LEU A 565 -10.00 32.83 -37.78
N TYR A 566 -9.22 33.42 -36.87
CA TYR A 566 -9.47 33.33 -35.44
C TYR A 566 -10.69 34.16 -35.01
N SER A 567 -10.87 35.34 -35.61
CA SER A 567 -12.05 36.18 -35.36
C SER A 567 -13.37 35.47 -35.73
N GLN A 568 -13.36 34.65 -36.80
CA GLN A 568 -14.50 33.81 -37.17
C GLN A 568 -14.78 32.70 -36.15
N ALA A 569 -13.73 32.13 -35.54
CA ALA A 569 -13.88 31.10 -34.51
C ALA A 569 -14.49 31.67 -33.22
N LEU A 570 -14.09 32.88 -32.82
CA LEU A 570 -14.72 33.61 -31.71
C LEU A 570 -16.21 33.88 -31.98
N GLN A 571 -16.55 34.41 -33.16
CA GLN A 571 -17.94 34.67 -33.54
C GLN A 571 -18.79 33.39 -33.60
N ARG A 572 -18.22 32.30 -34.10
CA ARG A 572 -18.87 30.98 -34.09
C ARG A 572 -19.16 30.51 -32.67
N TYR A 573 -18.22 30.65 -31.74
CA TYR A 573 -18.44 30.29 -30.35
C TYR A 573 -19.53 31.15 -29.71
N ILE A 574 -19.52 32.47 -29.92
CA ILE A 574 -20.57 33.39 -29.43
C ILE A 574 -21.96 32.94 -29.93
N HIS A 575 -22.07 32.60 -31.22
CA HIS A 575 -23.33 32.10 -31.79
C HIS A 575 -23.80 30.79 -31.13
N GLU A 576 -22.92 29.80 -31.00
CA GLU A 576 -23.22 28.52 -30.34
C GLU A 576 -23.58 28.71 -28.85
N TYR A 577 -22.91 29.64 -28.17
CA TYR A 577 -23.20 29.99 -26.80
C TYR A 577 -24.64 30.51 -26.65
N HIS A 578 -25.05 31.49 -27.48
CA HIS A 578 -26.41 32.03 -27.43
C HIS A 578 -27.48 30.96 -27.71
N LEU A 579 -27.26 30.10 -28.71
CA LEU A 579 -28.17 28.99 -29.02
C LEU A 579 -28.37 28.04 -27.85
N ASN A 580 -27.31 27.73 -27.10
CA ASN A 580 -27.39 26.80 -25.97
C ASN A 580 -27.90 27.48 -24.69
N ALA A 581 -27.57 28.74 -24.45
CA ALA A 581 -28.12 29.55 -23.37
C ALA A 581 -29.66 29.65 -23.49
N GLU A 582 -30.19 29.95 -24.68
CA GLU A 582 -31.63 30.01 -24.91
C GLU A 582 -32.33 28.67 -24.67
N ARG A 583 -31.70 27.56 -25.04
CA ARG A 583 -32.25 26.21 -24.84
C ARG A 583 -32.32 25.84 -23.37
N LEU A 584 -31.26 26.16 -22.60
CA LEU A 584 -31.22 25.94 -21.15
C LEU A 584 -32.32 26.75 -20.44
N LEU A 585 -32.51 28.01 -20.85
CA LEU A 585 -33.59 28.86 -20.33
C LEU A 585 -34.99 28.31 -20.64
N LYS A 586 -35.21 27.73 -21.83
CA LYS A 586 -36.49 27.11 -22.23
C LYS A 586 -36.82 25.81 -21.50
N HIS A 587 -35.83 25.11 -20.92
CA HIS A 587 -35.99 23.78 -20.30
C HIS A 587 -35.71 23.75 -18.78
N LYS A 588 -35.67 24.91 -18.10
CA LYS A 588 -35.47 24.98 -16.64
C LYS A 588 -36.52 24.10 -15.91
N ARG A 589 -36.06 23.05 -15.22
CA ARG A 589 -36.93 22.15 -14.44
C ARG A 589 -37.33 22.83 -13.10
N PRO A 590 -38.62 22.84 -12.72
CA PRO A 590 -39.10 23.60 -11.56
C PRO A 590 -38.76 23.05 -10.15
N GLN A 591 -38.09 21.89 -10.02
CA GLN A 591 -37.85 21.22 -8.73
C GLN A 591 -36.40 20.81 -8.48
N SER A 592 -35.47 21.38 -9.23
CA SER A 592 -34.07 21.03 -9.08
C SER A 592 -33.44 21.99 -8.05
N VAL A 593 -32.64 21.48 -7.11
CA VAL A 593 -31.84 22.21 -6.06
C VAL A 593 -30.83 23.24 -6.66
N TRP A 594 -31.02 23.59 -7.93
CA TRP A 594 -30.22 24.48 -8.74
C TRP A 594 -30.62 25.92 -8.49
N ASP A 595 -30.33 26.41 -7.29
CA ASP A 595 -30.27 27.85 -6.99
C ASP A 595 -28.88 28.44 -7.39
N TYR A 596 -28.14 27.74 -8.26
CA TYR A 596 -26.89 28.22 -8.85
C TYR A 596 -27.21 29.21 -9.98
N ARG A 597 -27.17 30.51 -9.67
CA ARG A 597 -27.36 31.64 -10.59
C ARG A 597 -26.25 31.84 -11.65
N ASN A 598 -25.54 30.81 -12.06
CA ASN A 598 -24.49 30.91 -13.10
C ASN A 598 -24.84 30.09 -14.34
N ASP A 599 -25.89 30.52 -15.05
CA ASP A 599 -26.27 29.98 -16.37
C ASP A 599 -25.05 29.97 -17.33
N THR A 600 -24.07 30.86 -17.13
CA THR A 600 -22.86 31.01 -17.96
C THR A 600 -21.96 29.77 -17.97
N ILE A 601 -21.60 29.22 -16.82
CA ILE A 601 -20.64 28.08 -16.74
C ILE A 601 -21.30 26.80 -17.28
N LEU A 602 -22.57 26.59 -16.94
CA LEU A 602 -23.36 25.48 -17.47
C LEU A 602 -23.50 25.58 -18.99
N THR A 603 -23.71 26.79 -19.52
CA THR A 603 -23.74 27.02 -20.97
C THR A 603 -22.39 26.65 -21.60
N THR A 604 -21.26 27.01 -20.99
CA THR A 604 -19.93 26.63 -21.54
C THR A 604 -19.73 25.11 -21.60
N TRP A 605 -20.13 24.35 -20.56
CA TRP A 605 -20.04 22.89 -20.59
C TRP A 605 -21.01 22.25 -21.58
N GLU A 606 -22.23 22.79 -21.70
CA GLU A 606 -23.22 22.30 -22.66
C GLU A 606 -22.77 22.56 -24.11
N VAL A 607 -22.15 23.71 -24.39
CA VAL A 607 -21.54 24.02 -25.70
C VAL A 607 -20.42 23.02 -26.03
N SER A 608 -19.49 22.79 -25.10
CA SER A 608 -18.40 21.82 -25.30
C SER A 608 -18.90 20.39 -25.44
N LEU A 609 -19.81 19.94 -24.57
CA LEU A 609 -20.34 18.58 -24.62
C LEU A 609 -21.16 18.33 -25.88
N ARG A 610 -21.99 19.27 -26.33
CA ARG A 610 -22.71 19.11 -27.61
C ARG A 610 -21.78 19.02 -28.79
N ARG A 611 -20.69 19.78 -28.77
CA ARG A 611 -19.70 19.70 -29.84
C ARG A 611 -19.01 18.34 -29.84
N ILE A 612 -18.66 17.81 -28.68
CA ILE A 612 -18.16 16.43 -28.54
C ILE A 612 -19.22 15.43 -28.99
N GLU A 613 -20.49 15.57 -28.59
CA GLU A 613 -21.60 14.71 -29.02
C GLU A 613 -21.77 14.69 -30.56
N MET A 614 -21.43 15.77 -31.26
CA MET A 614 -21.46 15.86 -32.73
C MET A 614 -20.20 15.32 -33.40
N ASP A 615 -19.02 15.63 -32.86
CA ASP A 615 -17.74 15.30 -33.48
C ASP A 615 -17.29 13.86 -33.13
N ILE A 616 -17.41 13.47 -31.86
CA ILE A 616 -16.98 12.17 -31.29
C ILE A 616 -18.00 11.73 -30.21
N PRO A 617 -19.17 11.19 -30.61
CA PRO A 617 -20.23 10.76 -29.68
C PRO A 617 -19.73 9.84 -28.56
N GLU A 618 -18.73 9.00 -28.85
CA GLU A 618 -18.14 8.04 -27.93
C GLU A 618 -17.48 8.72 -26.72
N ALA A 619 -16.81 9.87 -26.92
CA ALA A 619 -16.19 10.61 -25.82
C ALA A 619 -17.26 11.23 -24.90
N SER A 620 -18.41 11.65 -25.45
CA SER A 620 -19.52 12.15 -24.65
C SER A 620 -20.16 11.05 -23.79
N GLU A 621 -20.34 9.84 -24.35
CA GLU A 621 -20.84 8.68 -23.61
C GLU A 621 -19.88 8.25 -22.49
N LEU A 622 -18.57 8.34 -22.73
CA LEU A 622 -17.55 8.08 -21.72
C LEU A 622 -17.69 9.05 -20.53
N LEU A 623 -17.82 10.36 -20.78
CA LEU A 623 -17.99 11.36 -19.72
C LEU A 623 -19.25 11.11 -18.88
N LEU A 624 -20.37 10.78 -19.54
CA LEU A 624 -21.64 10.52 -18.87
C LEU A 624 -21.60 9.24 -18.01
N LEU A 625 -20.93 8.17 -18.49
CA LEU A 625 -20.74 6.96 -17.71
C LEU A 625 -19.82 7.18 -16.51
N CYS A 626 -18.73 7.94 -16.69
CA CYS A 626 -17.82 8.29 -15.60
C CYS A 626 -18.50 9.07 -14.47
N GLY A 627 -19.61 9.76 -14.77
CA GLY A 627 -20.50 10.33 -13.76
C GLY A 627 -20.97 9.31 -12.72
N PHE A 628 -21.10 8.02 -13.03
CA PHE A 628 -21.57 7.00 -12.09
C PHE A 628 -20.44 6.24 -11.38
N LEU A 629 -19.18 6.56 -11.69
CA LEU A 629 -17.97 6.05 -11.05
C LEU A 629 -17.42 7.08 -10.05
N SER A 630 -16.37 6.71 -9.29
CA SER A 630 -15.57 7.69 -8.53
C SER A 630 -15.02 8.77 -9.48
N ASN A 631 -14.99 10.03 -9.03
CA ASN A 631 -14.54 11.17 -9.84
C ASN A 631 -13.00 11.27 -9.97
N ASN A 632 -12.26 10.48 -9.19
CA ASN A 632 -10.80 10.40 -9.17
C ASN A 632 -10.32 9.01 -9.62
N ASP A 633 -9.09 8.93 -10.10
CA ASP A 633 -8.40 7.70 -10.53
C ASP A 633 -9.21 6.86 -11.54
N ILE A 634 -9.90 7.48 -12.50
CA ILE A 634 -10.60 6.72 -13.55
C ILE A 634 -9.57 6.24 -14.58
N PHE A 635 -9.07 5.02 -14.40
CA PHE A 635 -7.97 4.45 -15.19
C PHE A 635 -8.44 3.60 -16.37
N GLU A 636 -7.59 3.49 -17.40
CA GLU A 636 -7.92 2.80 -18.65
C GLU A 636 -8.27 1.31 -18.44
N GLU A 637 -7.55 0.60 -17.58
CA GLU A 637 -7.75 -0.84 -17.40
C GLU A 637 -9.15 -1.20 -16.89
N LEU A 638 -9.86 -0.25 -16.25
CA LEU A 638 -11.26 -0.41 -15.83
C LEU A 638 -12.20 -0.64 -17.03
N PHE A 639 -11.84 -0.12 -18.21
CA PHE A 639 -12.64 -0.15 -19.43
C PHE A 639 -12.18 -1.20 -20.44
N THR A 640 -11.17 -2.02 -20.12
CA THR A 640 -10.59 -3.06 -20.99
C THR A 640 -11.63 -4.00 -21.60
N TYR A 641 -12.77 -4.20 -20.93
CA TYR A 641 -13.83 -5.11 -21.39
C TYR A 641 -15.19 -4.42 -21.49
N SER A 642 -15.15 -3.11 -21.73
CA SER A 642 -16.32 -2.27 -21.92
C SER A 642 -16.72 -2.18 -23.40
N ARG A 643 -17.89 -1.61 -23.68
CA ARG A 643 -18.30 -1.29 -25.05
C ARG A 643 -17.36 -0.29 -25.75
N PHE A 644 -16.56 0.47 -24.99
CA PHE A 644 -15.65 1.46 -25.55
C PHE A 644 -14.50 0.86 -26.37
N GLN A 645 -14.17 -0.41 -26.13
CA GLN A 645 -13.18 -1.15 -26.93
C GLN A 645 -13.72 -1.62 -28.29
N GLN A 646 -15.03 -1.52 -28.51
CA GLN A 646 -15.66 -1.85 -29.80
C GLN A 646 -15.60 -0.69 -30.79
N TYR A 647 -15.24 0.51 -30.32
CA TYR A 647 -15.06 1.68 -31.17
C TYR A 647 -13.68 1.64 -31.84
N ASN A 648 -13.59 2.16 -33.07
CA ASN A 648 -12.32 2.29 -33.80
C ASN A 648 -11.40 3.41 -33.26
N ILE A 649 -11.71 3.94 -32.07
CA ILE A 649 -10.99 5.04 -31.43
C ILE A 649 -10.44 4.50 -30.10
N PRO A 650 -9.10 4.54 -29.89
CA PRO A 650 -8.49 4.18 -28.60
C PRO A 650 -9.13 4.92 -27.42
N LEU A 651 -9.29 4.24 -26.28
CA LEU A 651 -9.90 4.87 -25.09
C LEU A 651 -9.10 6.09 -24.62
N GLN A 652 -7.77 6.02 -24.68
CA GLN A 652 -6.90 7.15 -24.38
C GLN A 652 -7.23 8.38 -25.24
N ASP A 653 -7.53 8.17 -26.53
CA ASP A 653 -7.93 9.27 -27.40
C ASP A 653 -9.26 9.88 -26.98
N LEU A 654 -10.24 9.06 -26.57
CA LEU A 654 -11.49 9.56 -26.00
C LEU A 654 -11.26 10.36 -24.70
N MET A 655 -10.37 9.88 -23.83
CA MET A 655 -9.96 10.58 -22.60
C MET A 655 -9.22 11.90 -22.92
N HIS A 656 -8.37 11.90 -23.94
CA HIS A 656 -7.68 13.10 -24.42
C HIS A 656 -8.63 14.12 -25.04
N VAL A 657 -9.69 13.67 -25.73
CA VAL A 657 -10.75 14.55 -26.23
C VAL A 657 -11.42 15.27 -25.05
N LEU A 658 -11.82 14.55 -24.00
CA LEU A 658 -12.40 15.16 -22.80
C LEU A 658 -11.44 16.14 -22.12
N SER A 659 -10.15 15.83 -22.08
CA SER A 659 -9.10 16.71 -21.57
C SER A 659 -8.90 17.95 -22.44
N SER A 660 -8.97 17.81 -23.76
CA SER A 660 -8.77 18.93 -24.71
C SER A 660 -9.86 19.99 -24.63
N TYR A 661 -11.08 19.60 -24.26
CA TYR A 661 -12.18 20.51 -23.94
C TYR A 661 -12.21 20.96 -22.47
N SER A 662 -11.19 20.61 -21.66
CA SER A 662 -11.12 20.91 -20.22
C SER A 662 -12.27 20.33 -19.37
N LEU A 663 -12.90 19.23 -19.81
CA LEU A 663 -13.96 18.53 -19.07
C LEU A 663 -13.42 17.46 -18.11
N ALA A 664 -12.19 16.99 -18.34
CA ALA A 664 -11.46 16.08 -17.46
C ALA A 664 -9.98 16.51 -17.40
N ARG A 665 -9.26 16.10 -16.34
CA ARG A 665 -7.80 16.28 -16.24
C ARG A 665 -7.13 14.92 -16.37
N PHE A 666 -6.18 14.81 -17.28
CA PHE A 666 -5.39 13.59 -17.47
C PHE A 666 -4.16 13.60 -16.56
N SER A 667 -3.96 12.53 -15.80
CA SER A 667 -2.79 12.32 -14.93
C SER A 667 -1.77 11.44 -15.64
N ALA A 668 -0.69 12.05 -16.13
CA ALA A 668 0.36 11.36 -16.87
C ALA A 668 1.19 10.36 -16.02
N THR A 669 1.04 10.38 -14.69
CA THR A 669 1.77 9.48 -13.79
C THR A 669 1.01 8.19 -13.46
N MET A 670 -0.30 8.11 -13.76
CA MET A 670 -1.18 7.03 -13.31
C MET A 670 -2.10 6.45 -14.42
N ASP A 671 -1.96 6.92 -15.66
CA ASP A 671 -2.81 6.56 -16.80
C ASP A 671 -4.31 6.64 -16.48
N ALA A 672 -4.70 7.73 -15.83
CA ALA A 672 -6.05 7.93 -15.30
C ALA A 672 -6.55 9.36 -15.53
N ILE A 673 -7.87 9.52 -15.66
CA ILE A 673 -8.54 10.83 -15.67
C ILE A 673 -9.17 11.15 -14.32
N THR A 674 -9.23 12.44 -14.03
CA THR A 674 -9.97 13.00 -12.90
C THR A 674 -10.98 14.01 -13.42
N ILE A 675 -12.23 13.90 -12.98
CA ILE A 675 -13.32 14.80 -13.39
C ILE A 675 -13.62 15.74 -12.23
N HIS A 676 -13.69 17.03 -12.53
CA HIS A 676 -14.04 18.04 -11.53
C HIS A 676 -15.39 17.72 -10.88
N PRO A 677 -15.56 17.77 -9.53
CA PRO A 677 -16.79 17.39 -8.85
C PRO A 677 -18.07 18.04 -9.42
N LEU A 678 -18.01 19.33 -9.78
CA LEU A 678 -19.14 20.04 -10.41
C LEU A 678 -19.49 19.50 -11.81
N ILE A 679 -18.50 19.14 -12.63
CA ILE A 679 -18.72 18.55 -13.95
C ILE A 679 -19.26 17.12 -13.78
N HIS A 680 -18.72 16.37 -12.83
CA HIS A 680 -19.17 15.02 -12.46
C HIS A 680 -20.64 15.02 -12.02
N TYR A 681 -21.02 15.93 -11.11
CA TYR A 681 -22.39 16.12 -10.67
C TYR A 681 -23.30 16.60 -11.81
N TRP A 682 -22.88 17.60 -12.59
CA TRP A 682 -23.64 18.11 -13.74
C TRP A 682 -23.93 17.02 -14.78
N ALA A 683 -22.92 16.20 -15.12
CA ALA A 683 -23.02 15.10 -16.07
C ALA A 683 -24.07 14.07 -15.62
N GLN A 684 -24.15 13.77 -14.32
CA GLN A 684 -25.23 12.93 -13.79
C GLN A 684 -26.59 13.63 -13.87
N GLN A 685 -26.71 14.85 -13.35
CA GLN A 685 -28.00 15.50 -13.12
C GLN A 685 -28.72 15.93 -14.39
N ARG A 686 -28.00 16.22 -15.47
CA ARG A 686 -28.60 16.56 -16.78
C ARG A 686 -29.44 15.41 -17.35
N LEU A 687 -29.18 14.18 -16.93
CA LEU A 687 -29.81 12.98 -17.48
C LEU A 687 -31.23 12.78 -16.92
N PRO A 688 -32.18 12.32 -17.76
CA PRO A 688 -33.48 11.84 -17.27
C PRO A 688 -33.30 10.61 -16.38
N LEU A 689 -34.23 10.37 -15.45
CA LEU A 689 -34.15 9.29 -14.46
C LEU A 689 -33.88 7.92 -15.09
N GLU A 690 -34.52 7.62 -16.22
CA GLU A 690 -34.32 6.37 -16.96
C GLU A 690 -32.90 6.20 -17.52
N ARG A 691 -32.27 7.29 -17.98
CA ARG A 691 -30.88 7.26 -18.46
C ARG A 691 -29.89 7.20 -17.29
N LYS A 692 -30.20 7.83 -16.15
CA LYS A 692 -29.43 7.68 -14.91
C LYS A 692 -29.41 6.23 -14.44
N ARG A 693 -30.57 5.55 -14.42
CA ARG A 693 -30.66 4.12 -14.07
C ARG A 693 -29.79 3.26 -14.99
N ARG A 694 -29.96 3.39 -16.31
CA ARG A 694 -29.17 2.63 -17.30
C ARG A 694 -27.66 2.79 -17.11
N LEU A 695 -27.16 4.02 -16.97
CA LEU A 695 -25.72 4.26 -16.81
C LEU A 695 -25.19 3.81 -15.43
N SER A 696 -26.00 3.88 -14.37
CA SER A 696 -25.62 3.34 -13.06
C SER A 696 -25.47 1.81 -13.07
N GLU A 697 -26.35 1.11 -13.80
CA GLU A 697 -26.23 -0.34 -14.00
C GLU A 697 -25.04 -0.69 -14.89
N GLU A 698 -24.81 0.10 -15.94
CA GLU A 698 -23.67 -0.07 -16.84
C GLU A 698 -22.34 0.08 -16.09
N ALA A 699 -22.23 1.05 -15.16
CA ALA A 699 -21.05 1.21 -14.31
C ALA A 699 -20.78 -0.02 -13.43
N LEU A 700 -21.81 -0.66 -12.86
CA LEU A 700 -21.64 -1.92 -12.11
C LEU A 700 -21.21 -3.07 -13.03
N ARG A 701 -21.80 -3.19 -14.22
CA ARG A 701 -21.42 -4.23 -15.19
C ARG A 701 -19.98 -4.04 -15.68
N LEU A 702 -19.55 -2.80 -15.90
CA LEU A 702 -18.19 -2.43 -16.24
C LEU A 702 -17.19 -2.99 -15.22
N ILE A 703 -17.41 -2.66 -13.94
CA ILE A 703 -16.54 -3.08 -12.83
C ILE A 703 -16.50 -4.60 -12.70
N ALA A 704 -17.65 -5.26 -12.81
CA ALA A 704 -17.72 -6.71 -12.71
C ALA A 704 -16.92 -7.42 -13.81
N ARG A 705 -16.98 -6.92 -15.05
CA ARG A 705 -16.20 -7.46 -16.18
C ARG A 705 -14.70 -7.24 -15.96
N ALA A 706 -14.33 -6.08 -15.45
CA ALA A 706 -12.93 -5.74 -15.18
C ALA A 706 -12.30 -6.66 -14.12
N LEU A 707 -13.02 -6.95 -13.03
CA LEU A 707 -12.56 -7.87 -11.97
C LEU A 707 -12.41 -9.32 -12.45
N ARG A 708 -13.40 -9.83 -13.22
CA ARG A 708 -13.41 -11.24 -13.66
C ARG A 708 -12.22 -11.62 -14.54
N LEU A 709 -11.76 -10.71 -15.40
CA LEU A 709 -10.78 -11.01 -16.45
C LEU A 709 -9.34 -10.67 -16.04
N THR A 710 -9.17 -9.83 -15.02
CA THR A 710 -7.86 -9.50 -14.45
C THR A 710 -7.35 -10.57 -13.47
N GLU A 711 -8.23 -11.25 -12.74
CA GLU A 711 -7.89 -12.38 -11.85
C GLU A 711 -7.15 -13.51 -12.59
N GLN A 712 -7.54 -13.80 -13.83
CA GLN A 712 -6.94 -14.87 -14.65
C GLN A 712 -5.60 -14.50 -15.30
N SER A 713 -5.27 -13.21 -15.34
CA SER A 713 -4.18 -12.69 -16.17
C SER A 713 -3.01 -12.14 -15.35
N TYR A 714 -3.23 -11.85 -14.05
CA TYR A 714 -2.30 -11.10 -13.20
C TYR A 714 -1.68 -11.98 -12.11
N SER A 715 -0.42 -11.69 -11.75
CA SER A 715 0.21 -12.18 -10.52
C SER A 715 -0.50 -11.61 -9.29
N ALA A 716 -0.50 -12.32 -8.16
CA ALA A 716 -1.17 -11.91 -6.91
C ALA A 716 -0.92 -10.44 -6.49
N GLN A 717 0.32 -9.93 -6.59
CA GLN A 717 0.64 -8.54 -6.26
C GLN A 717 0.03 -7.50 -7.22
N LYS A 718 -0.10 -7.82 -8.51
CA LYS A 718 -0.75 -6.93 -9.49
C LYS A 718 -2.26 -6.93 -9.33
N TYR A 719 -2.84 -8.09 -8.99
CA TYR A 719 -4.26 -8.20 -8.71
C TYR A 719 -4.63 -7.38 -7.46
N ALA A 720 -3.83 -7.47 -6.39
CA ALA A 720 -4.05 -6.66 -5.17
C ALA A 720 -4.01 -5.14 -5.44
N LEU A 721 -3.10 -4.67 -6.29
CA LEU A 721 -3.04 -3.26 -6.69
C LEU A 721 -4.26 -2.85 -7.52
N PHE A 722 -4.69 -3.69 -8.46
CA PHE A 722 -5.88 -3.46 -9.26
C PHE A 722 -7.15 -3.42 -8.40
N GLU A 723 -7.32 -4.40 -7.52
CA GLU A 723 -8.41 -4.50 -6.55
C GLU A 723 -8.50 -3.25 -5.67
N SER A 724 -7.35 -2.76 -5.17
CA SER A 724 -7.27 -1.53 -4.38
C SER A 724 -7.81 -0.30 -5.12
N ARG A 725 -7.47 -0.14 -6.41
CA ARG A 725 -7.93 1.00 -7.23
C ARG A 725 -9.42 0.89 -7.56
N VAL A 726 -9.91 -0.32 -7.90
CA VAL A 726 -11.32 -0.58 -8.26
C VAL A 726 -12.28 -0.33 -7.09
N SER A 727 -11.84 -0.56 -5.85
CA SER A 727 -12.68 -0.45 -4.65
C SER A 727 -13.46 0.87 -4.55
N SER A 728 -12.81 2.00 -4.86
CA SER A 728 -13.42 3.33 -4.82
C SER A 728 -14.55 3.50 -5.86
N HIS A 729 -14.34 2.98 -7.08
CA HIS A 729 -15.34 3.02 -8.16
C HIS A 729 -16.52 2.11 -7.86
N LEU A 730 -16.28 0.93 -7.28
CA LEU A 730 -17.33 -0.01 -6.91
C LEU A 730 -18.22 0.56 -5.80
N HIS A 731 -17.65 1.20 -4.79
CA HIS A 731 -18.41 1.90 -3.77
C HIS A 731 -19.30 3.01 -4.37
N ALA A 732 -18.74 3.84 -5.26
CA ALA A 732 -19.49 4.89 -5.94
C ALA A 732 -20.65 4.34 -6.79
N ALA A 733 -20.40 3.28 -7.57
CA ALA A 733 -21.41 2.64 -8.41
C ALA A 733 -22.56 2.02 -7.59
N LEU A 734 -22.25 1.32 -6.50
CA LEU A 734 -23.25 0.73 -5.59
C LEU A 734 -24.11 1.81 -4.93
N LYS A 735 -23.48 2.89 -4.44
CA LYS A 735 -24.19 4.04 -3.85
C LYS A 735 -25.14 4.70 -4.85
N ASN A 736 -24.71 4.85 -6.10
CA ASN A 736 -25.55 5.45 -7.15
C ASN A 736 -26.78 4.58 -7.48
N VAL A 737 -26.63 3.25 -7.54
CA VAL A 737 -27.76 2.33 -7.75
C VAL A 737 -28.73 2.34 -6.57
N GLN A 738 -28.21 2.42 -5.34
CA GLN A 738 -29.03 2.57 -4.12
C GLN A 738 -29.81 3.89 -4.12
N ASN A 739 -29.17 5.01 -4.48
CA ASN A 739 -29.82 6.33 -4.47
C ASN A 739 -30.90 6.47 -5.57
N LEU A 740 -30.70 5.87 -6.74
CA LEU A 740 -31.63 5.97 -7.89
C LEU A 740 -32.85 5.05 -7.80
N SER A 741 -32.82 4.09 -6.88
CA SER A 741 -33.98 3.28 -6.50
C SER A 741 -34.91 4.02 -5.50
N GLY A 742 -34.50 5.20 -5.03
CA GLY A 742 -35.17 6.09 -4.06
C GLY A 742 -36.45 6.80 -4.53
N SER A 743 -37.43 6.04 -5.03
CA SER A 743 -38.85 6.31 -4.69
C SER A 743 -39.36 5.32 -3.63
N LEU A 744 -38.45 4.53 -3.08
CA LEU A 744 -38.67 3.58 -2.02
C LEU A 744 -37.60 3.87 -0.97
N GLU A 745 -37.84 4.90 -0.16
CA GLU A 745 -37.27 4.89 1.18
C GLU A 745 -37.56 3.51 1.81
N PRO A 746 -36.67 2.96 2.64
CA PRO A 746 -37.01 1.86 3.53
C PRO A 746 -38.00 2.38 4.59
N GLY A 747 -39.23 2.69 4.17
CA GLY A 747 -40.34 2.95 5.06
C GLY A 747 -40.72 1.63 5.71
N ASN A 748 -40.33 1.45 6.98
CA ASN A 748 -40.99 0.62 7.99
C ASN A 748 -41.71 -0.67 7.52
N SER A 749 -41.09 -1.49 6.68
CA SER A 749 -41.54 -2.88 6.46
C SER A 749 -40.35 -3.81 6.23
N TYR A 750 -39.47 -3.88 7.22
CA TYR A 750 -38.55 -5.01 7.35
C TYR A 750 -39.34 -6.15 7.98
N ASP A 751 -39.50 -7.27 7.28
CA ASP A 751 -39.60 -8.56 7.95
C ASP A 751 -39.35 -9.74 6.99
N PRO A 752 -38.67 -10.81 7.45
CA PRO A 752 -38.82 -11.43 8.78
C PRO A 752 -37.72 -11.09 9.81
N PRO A 753 -37.93 -11.30 11.12
CA PRO A 753 -39.21 -11.48 11.83
C PRO A 753 -39.46 -10.51 13.01
N SER A 754 -40.67 -9.96 13.01
CA SER A 754 -41.45 -9.61 14.19
C SER A 754 -42.80 -10.33 14.31
N ASP A 755 -43.00 -11.46 13.62
CA ASP A 755 -43.67 -12.68 14.14
C ASP A 755 -44.19 -13.59 13.00
N ILE A 756 -43.69 -14.82 12.95
CA ILE A 756 -43.75 -15.74 11.79
C ILE A 756 -45.08 -16.53 11.76
N SER A 757 -45.85 -16.48 10.66
CA SER A 757 -46.89 -17.48 10.33
C SER A 757 -47.23 -17.44 8.81
N LEU A 758 -47.59 -18.50 8.06
CA LEU A 758 -48.01 -19.89 8.32
C LEU A 758 -47.62 -20.85 7.15
N PRO A 759 -47.70 -22.19 7.36
CA PRO A 759 -47.88 -23.22 6.33
C PRO A 759 -49.36 -23.57 6.05
N HIS A 760 -49.70 -24.03 4.83
CA HIS A 760 -50.44 -25.28 4.53
C HIS A 760 -50.58 -25.57 3.00
N THR A 761 -50.28 -26.84 2.66
CA THR A 761 -50.74 -27.70 1.51
C THR A 761 -50.21 -27.57 0.06
N LEU A 762 -49.24 -28.47 -0.24
CA LEU A 762 -48.96 -29.37 -1.38
C LEU A 762 -49.69 -29.22 -2.75
N SER A 763 -48.96 -29.34 -3.88
CA SER A 763 -48.62 -30.61 -4.57
C SER A 763 -47.56 -30.35 -5.68
N VAL A 764 -46.41 -31.05 -5.68
CA VAL A 764 -46.05 -32.25 -6.47
C VAL A 764 -46.19 -32.05 -7.99
N VAL A 765 -45.05 -31.97 -8.69
CA VAL A 765 -44.67 -32.72 -9.92
C VAL A 765 -43.31 -32.19 -10.42
N TYR A 766 -42.21 -32.82 -9.98
CA TYR A 766 -41.21 -33.52 -10.81
C TYR A 766 -39.90 -33.80 -10.04
N ALA A 767 -39.77 -35.05 -9.61
CA ALA A 767 -38.56 -35.79 -9.28
C ALA A 767 -38.83 -37.18 -9.92
N ILE A 768 -37.99 -37.91 -10.66
CA ILE A 768 -36.55 -38.10 -10.81
C ILE A 768 -36.37 -38.85 -12.15
N THR A 769 -35.33 -38.55 -12.94
CA THR A 769 -34.53 -39.61 -13.59
C THR A 769 -33.10 -39.12 -13.80
N GLU A 770 -32.22 -39.70 -12.98
CA GLU A 770 -30.83 -40.09 -13.22
C GLU A 770 -29.78 -39.00 -13.50
N GLY A 771 -29.16 -38.57 -12.40
CA GLY A 771 -27.83 -39.04 -12.01
C GLY A 771 -26.84 -39.33 -13.12
N TRP A 772 -25.77 -38.52 -13.17
CA TRP A 772 -24.37 -38.85 -13.51
C TRP A 772 -23.52 -37.57 -13.70
N PHE A 773 -24.13 -36.38 -13.71
CA PHE A 773 -23.43 -35.09 -13.92
C PHE A 773 -22.82 -34.43 -12.66
N LEU A 774 -23.06 -34.97 -11.46
CA LEU A 774 -22.72 -34.32 -10.19
C LEU A 774 -21.32 -34.65 -9.64
N TRP A 775 -20.60 -35.62 -10.21
CA TRP A 775 -19.23 -35.93 -9.78
C TRP A 775 -18.17 -34.99 -10.40
N MET A 776 -18.52 -34.26 -11.46
CA MET A 776 -17.66 -33.24 -12.06
C MET A 776 -17.57 -31.96 -11.19
N TRP A 777 -18.48 -31.77 -10.22
CA TRP A 777 -18.78 -30.51 -9.51
C TRP A 777 -17.78 -30.04 -8.41
N ALA A 778 -16.70 -30.79 -8.15
CA ALA A 778 -15.71 -30.46 -7.13
C ALA A 778 -14.34 -29.99 -7.69
N ALA A 779 -13.85 -30.55 -8.81
CA ALA A 779 -12.75 -29.94 -9.58
C ALA A 779 -13.17 -28.60 -10.19
N ILE A 780 -14.44 -28.54 -10.56
CA ILE A 780 -15.47 -27.69 -9.98
C ILE A 780 -15.14 -26.26 -9.55
N LEU A 781 -14.26 -25.94 -8.57
CA LEU A 781 -14.18 -24.56 -8.02
C LEU A 781 -13.32 -23.57 -8.84
N ASP A 782 -12.21 -24.04 -9.39
CA ASP A 782 -11.39 -23.27 -10.35
C ASP A 782 -11.82 -23.53 -11.79
N ILE A 783 -12.42 -24.69 -12.02
CA ILE A 783 -13.33 -24.93 -13.15
C ILE A 783 -14.69 -24.21 -12.89
N LYS A 784 -15.00 -23.64 -11.70
CA LYS A 784 -16.33 -23.02 -11.41
C LYS A 784 -16.32 -21.67 -12.03
N LEU A 785 -15.30 -20.85 -11.81
CA LEU A 785 -15.23 -19.55 -12.46
C LEU A 785 -15.05 -19.67 -13.99
N PHE A 786 -14.41 -20.75 -14.45
CA PHE A 786 -14.16 -21.03 -15.88
C PHE A 786 -15.35 -21.70 -16.61
N PHE A 787 -16.08 -22.65 -16.02
CA PHE A 787 -17.33 -23.26 -16.57
C PHE A 787 -18.64 -22.55 -16.13
N LEU A 788 -18.67 -21.71 -15.08
CA LEU A 788 -19.78 -20.74 -14.86
C LEU A 788 -19.83 -19.69 -15.99
N SER A 789 -18.76 -19.55 -16.78
CA SER A 789 -18.76 -18.79 -18.04
C SER A 789 -19.32 -19.54 -19.23
N MET A 790 -19.26 -20.88 -19.23
CA MET A 790 -19.24 -21.62 -20.50
C MET A 790 -20.39 -22.61 -20.70
N LEU A 791 -21.12 -23.06 -19.67
CA LEU A 791 -22.25 -23.99 -19.83
C LEU A 791 -23.39 -23.75 -18.83
N TYR A 792 -24.15 -22.67 -19.02
CA TYR A 792 -25.59 -22.74 -19.31
C TYR A 792 -26.08 -21.36 -19.74
N GLU A 793 -26.58 -21.34 -20.97
CA GLU A 793 -27.29 -20.30 -21.69
C GLU A 793 -28.28 -19.53 -20.81
N GLU A 794 -28.60 -18.26 -21.06
CA GLU A 794 -28.02 -17.13 -21.78
C GLU A 794 -29.12 -16.06 -21.59
N GLU A 795 -28.74 -14.78 -21.56
CA GLU A 795 -29.61 -13.61 -21.56
C GLU A 795 -30.40 -13.21 -20.30
N GLN A 796 -30.82 -14.07 -19.36
CA GLN A 796 -31.64 -13.59 -18.21
C GLN A 796 -30.88 -13.30 -16.90
N ALA A 797 -29.87 -14.10 -16.51
CA ALA A 797 -29.22 -13.93 -15.20
C ALA A 797 -28.13 -12.83 -15.14
N GLU A 798 -27.67 -12.32 -16.29
CA GLU A 798 -26.81 -11.12 -16.37
C GLU A 798 -27.60 -9.80 -16.29
N ASN A 799 -28.93 -9.87 -16.34
CA ASN A 799 -29.79 -8.70 -16.21
C ASN A 799 -30.13 -8.36 -14.75
N ASP A 800 -30.04 -9.31 -13.82
CA ASP A 800 -30.36 -9.12 -12.40
C ASP A 800 -29.22 -8.39 -11.66
N ILE A 801 -29.26 -7.06 -11.70
CA ILE A 801 -28.25 -6.16 -11.09
C ILE A 801 -28.00 -6.46 -9.60
N TRP A 802 -29.03 -6.88 -8.85
CA TRP A 802 -28.91 -7.22 -7.44
C TRP A 802 -28.04 -8.46 -7.20
N TRP A 803 -28.04 -9.44 -8.10
CA TRP A 803 -27.22 -10.65 -7.97
C TRP A 803 -25.76 -10.38 -8.36
N LEU A 804 -25.55 -9.52 -9.35
CA LEU A 804 -24.21 -9.03 -9.70
C LEU A 804 -23.60 -8.25 -8.52
N ALA A 805 -24.38 -7.34 -7.93
CA ALA A 805 -23.97 -6.59 -6.75
C ALA A 805 -23.63 -7.52 -5.56
N TYR A 806 -24.43 -8.57 -5.33
CA TYR A 806 -24.16 -9.56 -4.28
C TYR A 806 -22.80 -10.23 -4.42
N LYS A 807 -22.46 -10.72 -5.63
CA LYS A 807 -21.16 -11.33 -5.92
C LYS A 807 -20.01 -10.37 -5.63
N LEU A 808 -20.12 -9.12 -6.07
CA LEU A 808 -19.12 -8.09 -5.82
C LEU A 808 -18.99 -7.72 -4.34
N THR A 809 -20.11 -7.74 -3.60
CA THR A 809 -20.15 -7.44 -2.16
C THR A 809 -19.43 -8.50 -1.34
N ILE A 810 -19.57 -9.78 -1.71
CA ILE A 810 -18.89 -10.88 -1.03
C ILE A 810 -17.37 -10.77 -1.15
N VAL A 811 -16.87 -10.45 -2.35
CA VAL A 811 -15.43 -10.28 -2.59
C VAL A 811 -14.85 -9.20 -1.68
N LEU A 812 -15.57 -8.09 -1.51
CA LEU A 812 -15.10 -6.95 -0.70
C LEU A 812 -15.52 -6.99 0.77
N ARG A 813 -16.15 -8.08 1.25
CA ARG A 813 -16.60 -8.17 2.65
C ARG A 813 -15.45 -8.03 3.66
N SER A 814 -14.25 -8.45 3.29
CA SER A 814 -13.03 -8.29 4.10
C SER A 814 -12.52 -6.86 4.17
N HIS A 815 -12.88 -6.01 3.20
CA HIS A 815 -12.32 -4.65 3.03
C HIS A 815 -13.35 -3.53 3.31
N THR A 816 -14.61 -3.88 3.60
CA THR A 816 -15.69 -2.92 3.83
C THR A 816 -16.17 -2.96 5.28
N LEU A 817 -16.43 -1.77 5.86
CA LEU A 817 -17.03 -1.65 7.19
C LEU A 817 -18.33 -2.45 7.26
N HIS A 818 -18.44 -3.37 8.23
CA HIS A 818 -19.55 -4.33 8.37
C HIS A 818 -20.94 -3.70 8.26
N LYS A 819 -21.11 -2.45 8.72
CA LYS A 819 -22.38 -1.70 8.67
C LYS A 819 -22.81 -1.34 7.24
N ASN A 820 -21.87 -0.95 6.38
CA ASN A 820 -22.17 -0.62 4.98
C ASN A 820 -22.47 -1.89 4.17
N THR A 821 -21.73 -2.97 4.45
CA THR A 821 -21.92 -4.27 3.80
C THR A 821 -23.30 -4.86 4.13
N GLU A 822 -23.76 -4.72 5.37
CA GLU A 822 -25.10 -5.16 5.77
C GLU A 822 -26.21 -4.43 5.01
N GLN A 823 -26.16 -3.10 4.94
CA GLN A 823 -27.18 -2.31 4.23
C GLN A 823 -27.30 -2.76 2.78
N LEU A 824 -26.16 -3.08 2.16
CA LEU A 824 -26.10 -3.55 0.80
C LEU A 824 -26.69 -4.96 0.63
N PHE A 825 -26.39 -5.91 1.53
CA PHE A 825 -27.03 -7.22 1.52
C PHE A 825 -28.55 -7.13 1.76
N ARG A 826 -29.00 -6.22 2.62
CA ARG A 826 -30.43 -5.98 2.84
C ARG A 826 -31.12 -5.42 1.60
N TRP A 827 -30.50 -4.47 0.89
CA TRP A 827 -31.01 -3.98 -0.39
C TRP A 827 -31.07 -5.09 -1.44
N GLN A 828 -30.01 -5.91 -1.56
CA GLN A 828 -29.99 -7.06 -2.48
C GLN A 828 -31.08 -8.07 -2.17
N PHE A 829 -31.33 -8.34 -0.89
CA PHE A 829 -32.40 -9.24 -0.46
C PHE A 829 -33.80 -8.67 -0.79
N ALA A 830 -34.00 -7.37 -0.58
CA ALA A 830 -35.26 -6.70 -0.92
C ALA A 830 -35.53 -6.75 -2.43
N GLU A 831 -34.52 -6.51 -3.26
CA GLU A 831 -34.65 -6.55 -4.71
C GLU A 831 -34.80 -7.99 -5.23
N ALA A 832 -34.06 -8.95 -4.66
CA ALA A 832 -34.25 -10.36 -4.95
C ALA A 832 -35.69 -10.81 -4.69
N ARG A 833 -36.34 -10.31 -3.64
CA ARG A 833 -37.75 -10.62 -3.31
C ARG A 833 -38.77 -10.04 -4.28
N ARG A 834 -38.42 -9.01 -5.05
CA ARG A 834 -39.32 -8.45 -6.07
C ARG A 834 -39.45 -9.38 -7.26
N VAL A 835 -38.35 -10.03 -7.61
CA VAL A 835 -38.23 -10.86 -8.81
C VAL A 835 -38.43 -12.34 -8.48
N LEU A 836 -38.01 -12.76 -7.28
CA LEU A 836 -37.99 -14.15 -6.84
C LEU A 836 -38.83 -14.35 -5.58
N HIS A 837 -39.36 -15.56 -5.44
CA HIS A 837 -40.00 -15.97 -4.19
C HIS A 837 -39.00 -15.88 -3.01
N PRO A 838 -39.40 -15.43 -1.80
CA PRO A 838 -38.46 -15.25 -0.68
C PRO A 838 -37.67 -16.51 -0.25
N LYS A 839 -38.25 -17.69 -0.49
CA LYS A 839 -37.59 -19.00 -0.23
C LYS A 839 -36.76 -19.52 -1.42
N HIS A 840 -36.60 -18.73 -2.47
CA HIS A 840 -35.75 -19.08 -3.59
C HIS A 840 -34.29 -19.22 -3.12
N PRO A 841 -33.53 -20.24 -3.57
CA PRO A 841 -32.17 -20.48 -3.09
C PRO A 841 -31.25 -19.25 -3.11
N ARG A 842 -31.31 -18.41 -4.17
CA ARG A 842 -30.52 -17.15 -4.25
C ARG A 842 -30.86 -16.15 -3.14
N ALA A 843 -32.14 -16.00 -2.79
CA ALA A 843 -32.55 -15.11 -1.70
C ALA A 843 -32.11 -15.66 -0.34
N LEU A 844 -32.18 -16.99 -0.16
CA LEU A 844 -31.73 -17.65 1.07
C LEU A 844 -30.21 -17.60 1.27
N TYR A 845 -29.40 -17.44 0.22
CA TYR A 845 -27.97 -17.16 0.35
C TYR A 845 -27.73 -15.79 0.95
N ILE A 846 -28.32 -14.74 0.36
CA ILE A 846 -28.22 -13.36 0.85
C ILE A 846 -28.68 -13.27 2.31
N ALA A 847 -29.80 -13.91 2.67
CA ALA A 847 -30.30 -13.95 4.04
C ALA A 847 -29.32 -14.62 5.03
N GLY A 848 -28.60 -15.66 4.60
CA GLY A 848 -27.58 -16.31 5.41
C GLY A 848 -26.37 -15.39 5.67
N ASP A 849 -25.96 -14.59 4.68
CA ASP A 849 -24.88 -13.62 4.85
C ASP A 849 -25.30 -12.43 5.72
N ILE A 850 -26.56 -11.98 5.64
CA ILE A 850 -27.12 -11.01 6.60
C ILE A 850 -27.01 -11.58 8.02
N ALA A 851 -27.44 -12.83 8.24
CA ALA A 851 -27.36 -13.47 9.54
C ALA A 851 -25.93 -13.49 10.10
N TRP A 852 -24.95 -13.82 9.25
CA TRP A 852 -23.54 -13.86 9.62
C TRP A 852 -22.98 -12.48 9.97
N ILE A 853 -23.27 -11.44 9.18
CA ILE A 853 -22.73 -10.09 9.40
C ILE A 853 -23.36 -9.46 10.64
N VAL A 854 -24.65 -9.69 10.87
CA VAL A 854 -25.34 -9.28 12.10
C VAL A 854 -24.71 -9.97 13.32
N LEU A 855 -24.29 -11.24 13.20
CA LEU A 855 -23.57 -11.96 14.26
C LEU A 855 -22.19 -11.35 14.56
N LEU A 856 -21.44 -11.01 13.51
CA LEU A 856 -20.13 -10.36 13.65
C LEU A 856 -20.22 -8.99 14.32
N GLN A 857 -21.33 -8.27 14.10
CA GLN A 857 -21.61 -7.01 14.78
C GLN A 857 -22.11 -7.18 16.24
N GLY A 858 -22.15 -8.41 16.78
CA GLY A 858 -22.57 -8.68 18.16
C GLY A 858 -24.09 -8.71 18.39
N ARG A 859 -24.92 -8.57 17.34
CA ARG A 859 -26.39 -8.62 17.45
C ARG A 859 -26.90 -10.06 17.41
N ILE A 860 -26.59 -10.83 18.45
CA ILE A 860 -26.83 -12.28 18.54
C ILE A 860 -28.30 -12.65 18.32
N GLN A 861 -29.23 -11.95 18.99
CA GLN A 861 -30.66 -12.26 18.92
C GLN A 861 -31.27 -12.03 17.53
N GLU A 862 -30.82 -10.99 16.83
CA GLU A 862 -31.27 -10.74 15.45
C GLU A 862 -30.67 -11.77 14.49
N SER A 863 -29.39 -12.11 14.66
CA SER A 863 -28.75 -13.16 13.86
C SER A 863 -29.43 -14.52 14.01
N ARG A 864 -29.78 -14.89 15.25
CA ARG A 864 -30.52 -16.13 15.57
C ARG A 864 -31.82 -16.22 14.77
N LYS A 865 -32.63 -15.16 14.81
CA LYS A 865 -33.89 -15.06 14.05
C LYS A 865 -33.69 -15.29 12.55
N TRP A 866 -32.64 -14.70 11.96
CA TRP A 866 -32.32 -14.90 10.56
C TRP A 866 -31.88 -16.33 10.26
N TYR A 867 -30.99 -16.91 11.06
CA TYR A 867 -30.52 -18.28 10.85
C TYR A 867 -31.63 -19.32 11.04
N GLU A 868 -32.53 -19.16 12.02
CA GLU A 868 -33.68 -20.04 12.23
C GLU A 868 -34.63 -20.01 11.04
N TRP A 869 -34.90 -18.81 10.51
CA TRP A 869 -35.72 -18.62 9.31
C TRP A 869 -35.06 -19.23 8.06
N VAL A 870 -33.77 -19.01 7.86
CA VAL A 870 -32.99 -19.59 6.76
C VAL A 870 -32.96 -21.11 6.87
N LEU A 871 -32.71 -21.66 8.06
CA LEU A 871 -32.67 -23.10 8.32
C LEU A 871 -34.02 -23.75 7.96
N THR A 872 -35.11 -23.25 8.54
CA THR A 872 -36.47 -23.77 8.28
C THR A 872 -36.83 -23.67 6.79
N SER A 873 -36.42 -22.59 6.13
CA SER A 873 -36.67 -22.39 4.70
C SER A 873 -35.84 -23.33 3.83
N ARG A 874 -34.56 -23.51 4.14
CA ARG A 874 -33.67 -24.43 3.40
C ARG A 874 -34.04 -25.89 3.61
N GLN A 875 -34.43 -26.30 4.82
CA GLN A 875 -34.92 -27.66 5.08
C GLN A 875 -36.12 -28.01 4.20
N ARG A 876 -37.08 -27.08 4.04
CA ARG A 876 -38.27 -27.29 3.20
C ARG A 876 -37.98 -27.28 1.70
N VAL A 877 -37.07 -26.43 1.23
CA VAL A 877 -36.81 -26.22 -0.21
C VAL A 877 -35.71 -27.11 -0.75
N GLN A 878 -34.63 -27.29 0.01
CA GLN A 878 -33.41 -27.97 -0.41
C GLN A 878 -33.20 -29.32 0.31
N GLY A 879 -33.92 -29.56 1.40
CA GLY A 879 -33.77 -30.76 2.24
C GLY A 879 -32.80 -30.55 3.41
N GLU A 880 -32.93 -31.38 4.43
CA GLU A 880 -32.14 -31.31 5.67
C GLU A 880 -30.64 -31.58 5.43
N GLN A 881 -30.34 -32.54 4.56
CA GLN A 881 -28.96 -33.00 4.29
C GLN A 881 -28.24 -32.15 3.23
N HIS A 882 -28.87 -31.09 2.71
CA HIS A 882 -28.23 -30.22 1.73
C HIS A 882 -27.14 -29.37 2.40
N TYR A 883 -25.96 -29.28 1.79
CA TYR A 883 -24.78 -28.61 2.38
C TYR A 883 -25.05 -27.16 2.86
N ALA A 884 -25.91 -26.43 2.15
CA ALA A 884 -26.30 -25.07 2.53
C ALA A 884 -27.22 -25.06 3.75
N THR A 885 -28.11 -26.04 3.90
CA THR A 885 -28.93 -26.23 5.11
C THR A 885 -28.03 -26.50 6.31
N LEU A 886 -27.07 -27.41 6.16
CA LEU A 886 -26.05 -27.70 7.17
C LEU A 886 -25.15 -26.50 7.48
N GLY A 887 -24.98 -25.56 6.54
CA GLY A 887 -24.33 -24.28 6.80
C GLY A 887 -25.13 -23.33 7.70
N ALA A 888 -26.46 -23.36 7.62
CA ALA A 888 -27.30 -22.63 8.57
C ALA A 888 -27.24 -23.29 9.96
N VAL A 889 -27.17 -24.63 10.02
CA VAL A 889 -26.93 -25.38 11.28
C VAL A 889 -25.62 -24.96 11.94
N MET A 890 -24.52 -24.83 11.18
CA MET A 890 -23.24 -24.31 11.70
C MET A 890 -23.38 -22.88 12.27
N GLY A 891 -24.16 -22.02 11.62
CA GLY A 891 -24.46 -20.67 12.11
C GLY A 891 -25.21 -20.68 13.44
N ILE A 892 -26.23 -21.52 13.57
CA ILE A 892 -26.96 -21.74 14.83
C ILE A 892 -26.04 -22.31 15.91
N ALA A 893 -25.21 -23.30 15.59
CA ALA A 893 -24.25 -23.87 16.53
C ALA A 893 -23.28 -22.81 17.05
N THR A 894 -22.83 -21.88 16.20
CA THR A 894 -21.98 -20.76 16.61
C THR A 894 -22.71 -19.81 17.58
N ILE A 895 -24.01 -19.60 17.40
CA ILE A 895 -24.83 -18.78 18.30
C ILE A 895 -25.03 -19.48 19.66
N LEU A 896 -25.35 -20.78 19.65
CA LEU A 896 -25.53 -21.57 20.87
C LEU A 896 -24.25 -21.62 21.70
N ASP A 897 -23.10 -21.77 21.04
CA ASP A 897 -21.78 -21.73 21.67
C ASP A 897 -21.52 -20.38 22.37
N LYS A 898 -21.89 -19.27 21.73
CA LYS A 898 -21.81 -17.92 22.34
C LYS A 898 -22.80 -17.70 23.49
N ASP A 899 -23.94 -18.38 23.47
CA ASP A 899 -24.96 -18.32 24.52
C ASP A 899 -24.67 -19.29 25.70
N GLY A 900 -23.55 -20.02 25.66
CA GLY A 900 -23.10 -20.95 26.71
C GLY A 900 -23.64 -22.38 26.60
N SER A 901 -24.42 -22.69 25.56
CA SER A 901 -24.95 -24.04 25.28
C SER A 901 -23.93 -24.87 24.47
N HIS A 902 -22.74 -25.07 25.03
CA HIS A 902 -21.60 -25.69 24.34
C HIS A 902 -21.91 -27.12 23.83
N ASP A 903 -22.48 -27.99 24.65
CA ASP A 903 -22.77 -29.39 24.25
C ASP A 903 -23.76 -29.48 23.07
N GLU A 904 -24.80 -28.66 23.07
CA GLU A 904 -25.79 -28.61 21.97
C GLU A 904 -25.14 -28.06 20.69
N ALA A 905 -24.30 -27.04 20.82
CA ALA A 905 -23.51 -26.52 19.70
C ALA A 905 -22.60 -27.59 19.10
N LEU A 906 -21.92 -28.38 19.94
CA LEU A 906 -21.02 -29.44 19.49
C LEU A 906 -21.77 -30.50 18.69
N GLN A 907 -22.93 -30.95 19.19
CA GLN A 907 -23.78 -31.94 18.51
C GLN A 907 -24.24 -31.43 17.14
N LEU A 908 -24.63 -30.16 17.04
CA LEU A 908 -25.02 -29.57 15.77
C LEU A 908 -23.84 -29.44 14.79
N ARG A 909 -22.63 -29.13 15.27
CA ARG A 909 -21.42 -29.10 14.42
C ARG A 909 -21.07 -30.49 13.91
N ILE A 910 -21.15 -31.52 14.76
CA ILE A 910 -20.92 -32.92 14.37
C ILE A 910 -21.95 -33.36 13.33
N MET A 911 -23.25 -33.12 13.57
CA MET A 911 -24.31 -33.40 12.61
C MET A 911 -24.07 -32.70 11.27
N ALA A 912 -23.69 -31.42 11.29
CA ALA A 912 -23.38 -30.66 10.09
C ALA A 912 -22.15 -31.21 9.34
N TYR A 913 -21.12 -31.63 10.07
CA TYR A 913 -19.95 -32.29 9.50
C TYR A 913 -20.33 -33.62 8.85
N GLU A 914 -21.03 -34.51 9.56
CA GLU A 914 -21.41 -35.84 9.06
C GLU A 914 -22.29 -35.74 7.81
N GLY A 915 -23.28 -34.84 7.82
CA GLY A 915 -24.13 -34.60 6.66
C GLY A 915 -23.36 -34.04 5.46
N ARG A 916 -22.39 -33.16 5.69
CA ARG A 916 -21.52 -32.62 4.62
C ARG A 916 -20.53 -33.68 4.11
N ALA A 917 -19.94 -34.45 5.01
CA ALA A 917 -19.04 -35.54 4.69
C ALA A 917 -19.74 -36.61 3.84
N ALA A 918 -20.98 -36.96 4.18
CA ALA A 918 -21.79 -37.92 3.43
C ALA A 918 -22.20 -37.39 2.04
N SER A 919 -22.51 -36.09 1.92
CA SER A 919 -23.01 -35.49 0.67
C SER A 919 -21.92 -34.98 -0.28
N LEU A 920 -20.83 -34.43 0.26
CA LEU A 920 -19.76 -33.77 -0.50
C LEU A 920 -18.42 -34.51 -0.42
N GLY A 921 -18.27 -35.46 0.50
CA GLY A 921 -17.02 -36.13 0.85
C GLY A 921 -16.33 -35.53 2.07
N ILE A 922 -15.56 -36.37 2.78
CA ILE A 922 -14.82 -35.99 4.00
C ILE A 922 -13.73 -34.94 3.72
N GLU A 923 -13.13 -34.95 2.53
CA GLU A 923 -12.07 -34.01 2.13
C GLU A 923 -12.61 -32.70 1.54
N ASN A 924 -13.93 -32.54 1.42
CA ASN A 924 -14.50 -31.31 0.89
C ASN A 924 -14.26 -30.14 1.85
N SER A 925 -13.90 -28.97 1.32
CA SER A 925 -13.59 -27.77 2.12
C SER A 925 -14.69 -27.39 3.12
N LEU A 926 -15.97 -27.56 2.77
CA LEU A 926 -17.09 -27.29 3.69
C LEU A 926 -17.18 -28.30 4.82
N SER A 927 -16.89 -29.57 4.54
CA SER A 927 -16.78 -30.63 5.56
C SER A 927 -15.59 -30.34 6.47
N LEU A 928 -14.42 -30.03 5.91
CA LEU A 928 -13.22 -29.72 6.68
C LEU A 928 -13.35 -28.47 7.53
N ASN A 929 -14.10 -27.45 7.08
CA ASN A 929 -14.40 -26.28 7.90
C ASN A 929 -15.32 -26.62 9.08
N SER A 930 -16.28 -27.54 8.89
CA SER A 930 -17.07 -28.06 10.02
C SER A 930 -16.22 -28.86 11.00
N ALA A 931 -15.37 -29.77 10.51
CA ALA A 931 -14.42 -30.54 11.33
C ALA A 931 -13.45 -29.64 12.10
N TYR A 932 -12.93 -28.61 11.45
CA TYR A 932 -12.03 -27.64 12.08
C TYR A 932 -12.74 -26.86 13.20
N ALA A 933 -13.98 -26.44 12.96
CA ALA A 933 -14.80 -25.78 13.97
C ALA A 933 -15.15 -26.70 15.16
N ILE A 934 -15.26 -28.02 14.96
CA ILE A 934 -15.39 -29.01 16.04
C ILE A 934 -14.10 -29.05 16.86
N GLY A 935 -12.94 -29.16 16.22
CA GLY A 935 -11.64 -29.14 16.90
C GLY A 935 -11.42 -27.88 17.73
N GLN A 936 -11.78 -26.71 17.20
CA GLN A 936 -11.68 -25.43 17.93
C GLN A 936 -12.56 -25.43 19.18
N GLN A 937 -13.80 -25.90 19.06
CA GLN A 937 -14.71 -25.94 20.20
C GLN A 937 -14.20 -26.90 21.29
N LEU A 938 -13.78 -28.11 20.91
CA LEU A 938 -13.23 -29.09 21.85
C LEU A 938 -11.97 -28.57 22.56
N SER A 939 -11.10 -27.83 21.84
CA SER A 939 -9.93 -27.20 22.45
C SER A 939 -10.35 -26.13 23.47
N ASN A 940 -11.37 -25.33 23.18
CA ASN A 940 -11.87 -24.30 24.11
C ASN A 940 -12.53 -24.91 25.36
N GLU A 941 -13.13 -26.10 25.23
CA GLU A 941 -13.72 -26.85 26.34
C GLU A 941 -12.69 -27.66 27.16
N GLY A 942 -11.40 -27.57 26.82
CA GLY A 942 -10.34 -28.34 27.49
C GLY A 942 -10.27 -29.83 27.09
N LYS A 943 -11.04 -30.26 26.08
CA LYS A 943 -11.05 -31.63 25.55
C LYS A 943 -9.95 -31.81 24.48
N TYR A 944 -8.71 -31.56 24.87
CA TYR A 944 -7.57 -31.44 23.95
C TYR A 944 -7.27 -32.71 23.16
N GLU A 945 -7.42 -33.90 23.75
CA GLU A 945 -7.14 -35.17 23.07
C GLU A 945 -8.07 -35.39 21.87
N ASP A 946 -9.34 -35.01 22.00
CA ASP A 946 -10.28 -35.10 20.88
C ASP A 946 -10.09 -33.96 19.89
N ALA A 947 -9.72 -32.76 20.35
CA ALA A 947 -9.36 -31.63 19.49
C ALA A 947 -8.19 -32.00 18.55
N VAL A 948 -7.14 -32.63 19.08
CA VAL A 948 -5.99 -33.12 18.30
C VAL A 948 -6.45 -34.06 17.18
N LYS A 949 -7.32 -35.03 17.47
CA LYS A 949 -7.83 -35.98 16.45
C LYS A 949 -8.56 -35.25 15.32
N TRP A 950 -9.42 -34.28 15.66
CA TRP A 950 -10.14 -33.48 14.67
C TRP A 950 -9.20 -32.60 13.84
N PHE A 951 -8.24 -31.93 14.47
CA PHE A 951 -7.27 -31.11 13.74
C PHE A 951 -6.33 -31.95 12.88
N GLN A 952 -5.94 -33.15 13.31
CA GLN A 952 -5.18 -34.11 12.49
C GLN A 952 -5.98 -34.56 11.26
N LEU A 953 -7.26 -34.91 11.43
CA LEU A 953 -8.15 -35.23 10.31
C LEU A 953 -8.18 -34.08 9.30
N VAL A 954 -8.34 -32.85 9.78
CA VAL A 954 -8.35 -31.66 8.93
C VAL A 954 -7.00 -31.42 8.28
N PHE A 955 -5.90 -31.55 9.02
CA PHE A 955 -4.54 -31.37 8.52
C PHE A 955 -4.25 -32.34 7.38
N TYR A 956 -4.46 -33.65 7.56
CA TYR A 956 -4.15 -34.64 6.54
C TYR A 956 -5.01 -34.47 5.28
N ALA A 957 -6.29 -34.14 5.45
CA ALA A 957 -7.17 -33.87 4.32
C ALA A 957 -6.78 -32.58 3.57
N ARG A 958 -6.47 -31.49 4.28
CA ARG A 958 -5.98 -30.24 3.67
C ARG A 958 -4.61 -30.40 3.03
N ASN A 959 -3.71 -31.16 3.64
CA ASN A 959 -2.41 -31.48 3.08
C ASN A 959 -2.51 -32.22 1.74
N THR A 960 -3.50 -33.11 1.61
CA THR A 960 -3.75 -33.85 0.37
C THR A 960 -4.43 -33.00 -0.70
N THR A 961 -5.38 -32.14 -0.31
CA THR A 961 -6.21 -31.37 -1.25
C THR A 961 -5.63 -30.01 -1.63
N LEU A 962 -5.05 -29.29 -0.66
CA LEU A 962 -4.51 -27.93 -0.83
C LEU A 962 -2.98 -27.92 -0.92
N GLY A 963 -2.33 -28.93 -0.34
CA GLY A 963 -0.87 -29.03 -0.25
C GLY A 963 -0.32 -28.72 1.15
N PRO A 964 0.95 -29.12 1.40
CA PRO A 964 1.63 -28.96 2.69
C PRO A 964 1.94 -27.50 3.05
N ASP A 965 2.07 -26.62 2.06
CA ASP A 965 2.43 -25.22 2.21
C ASP A 965 1.23 -24.27 2.28
N HIS A 966 0.01 -24.79 2.16
CA HIS A 966 -1.20 -23.97 2.22
C HIS A 966 -1.46 -23.46 3.64
N ALA A 967 -1.83 -22.17 3.76
CA ALA A 967 -2.03 -21.50 5.06
C ALA A 967 -3.01 -22.24 5.99
N ASP A 968 -4.14 -22.72 5.46
CA ASP A 968 -5.12 -23.49 6.25
C ASP A 968 -4.62 -24.88 6.69
N THR A 969 -3.74 -25.52 5.91
CA THR A 969 -3.07 -26.76 6.31
C THR A 969 -2.17 -26.47 7.51
N LEU A 970 -1.32 -25.46 7.39
CA LEU A 970 -0.36 -25.07 8.42
C LEU A 970 -1.04 -24.53 9.70
N ARG A 971 -2.17 -23.82 9.57
CA ARG A 971 -2.98 -23.40 10.72
C ARG A 971 -3.51 -24.61 11.50
N SER A 972 -3.80 -25.71 10.80
CA SER A 972 -4.22 -26.96 11.46
C SER A 972 -3.06 -27.59 12.23
N ALA A 973 -1.83 -27.54 11.69
CA ALA A 973 -0.63 -28.00 12.39
C ALA A 973 -0.36 -27.20 13.68
N CYS A 974 -0.43 -25.87 13.64
CA CYS A 974 -0.26 -25.03 14.83
C CYS A 974 -1.32 -25.32 15.91
N HIS A 975 -2.57 -25.56 15.51
CA HIS A 975 -3.62 -25.94 16.47
C HIS A 975 -3.41 -27.33 17.07
N ILE A 976 -2.86 -28.29 16.31
CA ILE A 976 -2.42 -29.59 16.85
C ILE A 976 -1.32 -29.37 17.88
N SER A 977 -0.29 -28.58 17.55
CA SER A 977 0.80 -28.25 18.47
C SER A 977 0.28 -27.65 19.78
N HIS A 978 -0.55 -26.62 19.69
CA HIS A 978 -1.14 -25.95 20.85
C HIS A 978 -1.93 -26.92 21.76
N SER A 979 -2.79 -27.76 21.19
CA SER A 979 -3.53 -28.75 21.98
C SER A 979 -2.61 -29.82 22.60
N LEU A 980 -1.51 -30.19 21.95
CA LEU A 980 -0.50 -31.11 22.51
C LEU A 980 0.31 -30.48 23.64
N VAL A 981 0.62 -29.19 23.57
CA VAL A 981 1.25 -28.44 24.67
C VAL A 981 0.38 -28.51 25.92
N LEU A 982 -0.93 -28.30 25.78
CA LEU A 982 -1.90 -28.35 26.88
C LEU A 982 -2.15 -29.77 27.43
N LEU A 983 -1.62 -30.80 26.77
CA LEU A 983 -1.62 -32.21 27.23
C LEU A 983 -0.26 -32.64 27.82
N ASP A 984 0.67 -31.71 28.00
CA ASP A 984 2.06 -31.97 28.38
C ASP A 984 2.82 -32.91 27.42
N ARG A 985 2.38 -32.99 26.16
CA ARG A 985 2.99 -33.79 25.08
C ARG A 985 3.92 -32.93 24.23
N HIS A 986 4.84 -32.22 24.89
CA HIS A 986 5.69 -31.19 24.28
C HIS A 986 6.57 -31.70 23.12
N SER A 987 7.06 -32.94 23.20
CA SER A 987 7.87 -33.54 22.13
C SER A 987 7.10 -33.68 20.81
N GLU A 988 5.82 -34.07 20.87
CA GLU A 988 4.98 -34.18 19.68
C GLU A 988 4.58 -32.80 19.17
N ALA A 989 4.28 -31.85 20.07
CA ALA A 989 3.99 -30.47 19.70
C ALA A 989 5.14 -29.82 18.90
N LEU A 990 6.38 -30.05 19.34
CA LEU A 990 7.58 -29.58 18.66
C LEU A 990 7.67 -30.06 17.20
N GLU A 991 7.31 -31.32 16.94
CA GLU A 991 7.32 -31.86 15.57
C GLU A 991 6.33 -31.11 14.66
N TRP A 992 5.14 -30.80 15.17
CA TRP A 992 4.11 -30.09 14.42
C TRP A 992 4.50 -28.65 14.09
N ASP A 993 5.07 -27.91 15.05
CA ASP A 993 5.53 -26.54 14.77
C ASP A 993 6.78 -26.50 13.90
N GLN A 994 7.65 -27.52 13.96
CA GLN A 994 8.76 -27.65 13.02
C GLN A 994 8.27 -27.90 11.58
N ILE A 995 7.24 -28.72 11.39
CA ILE A 995 6.59 -28.89 10.07
C ILE A 995 6.03 -27.55 9.60
N ALA A 996 5.29 -26.85 10.47
CA ALA A 996 4.69 -25.56 10.12
C ALA A 996 5.75 -24.52 9.75
N TRP A 997 6.79 -24.38 10.57
CA TRP A 997 7.91 -23.47 10.34
C TRP A 997 8.65 -23.80 9.03
N LYS A 998 8.95 -25.07 8.79
CA LYS A 998 9.73 -25.50 7.61
C LYS A 998 9.02 -25.14 6.31
N GLU A 999 7.72 -25.41 6.21
CA GLU A 999 6.96 -25.11 5.00
C GLU A 999 6.73 -23.60 4.85
N ARG A 1000 6.44 -22.86 5.94
CA ARG A 1000 6.32 -21.39 5.93
C ARG A 1000 7.63 -20.70 5.52
N ASN A 1001 8.76 -21.13 6.09
CA ASN A 1001 10.07 -20.59 5.76
C ASN A 1001 10.44 -20.81 4.29
N LYS A 1002 10.01 -21.93 3.70
CA LYS A 1002 10.22 -22.24 2.29
C LYS A 1002 9.38 -21.37 1.35
N THR A 1003 8.13 -21.06 1.71
CA THR A 1003 7.18 -20.37 0.81
C THR A 1003 7.09 -18.88 1.06
N LEU A 1004 7.03 -18.46 2.32
CA LEU A 1004 6.87 -17.08 2.75
C LEU A 1004 8.21 -16.41 3.05
N GLY A 1005 9.23 -17.19 3.39
CA GLY A 1005 10.55 -16.72 3.79
C GLY A 1005 10.73 -16.62 5.31
N PRO A 1006 11.97 -16.39 5.76
CA PRO A 1006 12.33 -16.39 7.19
C PRO A 1006 11.80 -15.17 7.96
N ASP A 1007 11.43 -14.09 7.27
CA ASP A 1007 11.02 -12.82 7.88
C ASP A 1007 9.50 -12.56 7.86
N HIS A 1008 8.72 -13.53 7.37
CA HIS A 1008 7.26 -13.47 7.40
C HIS A 1008 6.72 -13.69 8.81
N GLU A 1009 5.68 -12.94 9.19
CA GLU A 1009 5.02 -12.98 10.51
C GLU A 1009 4.69 -14.41 10.96
N ASP A 1010 3.96 -15.17 10.14
CA ASP A 1010 3.63 -16.58 10.41
C ASP A 1010 4.85 -17.50 10.61
N THR A 1011 5.94 -17.26 9.88
CA THR A 1011 7.20 -18.03 10.05
C THR A 1011 7.83 -17.70 11.39
N LEU A 1012 7.83 -16.42 11.76
CA LEU A 1012 8.38 -15.95 13.04
C LEU A 1012 7.51 -16.38 14.23
N GLN A 1013 6.20 -16.50 14.05
CA GLN A 1013 5.31 -17.07 15.06
C GLN A 1013 5.65 -18.54 15.31
N SER A 1014 5.80 -19.36 14.26
CA SER A 1014 6.23 -20.74 14.45
C SER A 1014 7.62 -20.86 15.10
N ALA A 1015 8.55 -19.95 14.80
CA ALA A 1015 9.85 -19.90 15.46
C ALA A 1015 9.74 -19.56 16.96
N HIS A 1016 8.82 -18.65 17.31
CA HIS A 1016 8.50 -18.31 18.70
C HIS A 1016 7.91 -19.51 19.45
N ASP A 1017 6.93 -20.19 18.85
CA ASP A 1017 6.27 -21.36 19.45
C ASP A 1017 7.28 -22.52 19.65
N ILE A 1018 8.17 -22.78 18.69
CA ILE A 1018 9.28 -23.73 18.82
C ILE A 1018 10.19 -23.37 20.01
N GLY A 1019 10.54 -22.09 20.15
CA GLY A 1019 11.35 -21.60 21.27
C GLY A 1019 10.70 -21.88 22.62
N TYR A 1020 9.40 -21.61 22.73
CA TYR A 1020 8.62 -21.88 23.94
C TYR A 1020 8.55 -23.37 24.28
N ILE A 1021 8.22 -24.23 23.30
CA ILE A 1021 8.12 -25.69 23.50
C ILE A 1021 9.48 -26.30 23.89
N LEU A 1022 10.58 -25.83 23.30
CA LEU A 1022 11.92 -26.27 23.68
C LEU A 1022 12.27 -25.91 25.13
N SER A 1023 11.73 -24.80 25.65
CA SER A 1023 11.88 -24.44 27.07
C SER A 1023 11.14 -25.42 27.97
N LEU A 1024 9.94 -25.88 27.60
CA LEU A 1024 9.18 -26.88 28.35
C LEU A 1024 9.83 -28.28 28.33
N LEU A 1025 10.70 -28.54 27.35
CA LEU A 1025 11.49 -29.77 27.24
C LEU A 1025 12.87 -29.69 27.92
N ASP A 1026 13.12 -28.64 28.71
CA ASP A 1026 14.42 -28.36 29.34
C ASP A 1026 15.59 -28.21 28.35
N ARG A 1027 15.31 -27.91 27.08
CA ARG A 1027 16.30 -27.70 26.01
C ARG A 1027 16.61 -26.21 25.84
N TYR A 1028 16.97 -25.56 26.94
CA TYR A 1028 17.05 -24.09 27.02
C TYR A 1028 18.03 -23.45 26.03
N SER A 1029 19.14 -24.13 25.70
CA SER A 1029 20.11 -23.61 24.71
C SER A 1029 19.52 -23.52 23.29
N GLU A 1030 18.67 -24.46 22.91
CA GLU A 1030 17.97 -24.45 21.62
C GLU A 1030 16.80 -23.48 21.66
N ALA A 1031 16.06 -23.43 22.78
CA ALA A 1031 15.00 -22.45 23.01
C ALA A 1031 15.50 -21.00 22.84
N LEU A 1032 16.67 -20.71 23.41
CA LEU A 1032 17.35 -19.43 23.28
C LEU A 1032 17.69 -19.11 21.83
N ALA A 1033 18.25 -20.06 21.08
CA ALA A 1033 18.61 -19.86 19.68
C ALA A 1033 17.39 -19.52 18.80
N TRP A 1034 16.29 -20.25 18.98
CA TRP A 1034 15.04 -20.00 18.25
C TRP A 1034 14.40 -18.67 18.63
N SER A 1035 14.33 -18.36 19.93
CA SER A 1035 13.77 -17.11 20.43
C SER A 1035 14.58 -15.89 19.98
N GLN A 1036 15.91 -16.01 19.89
CA GLN A 1036 16.79 -14.95 19.36
C GLN A 1036 16.61 -14.72 17.86
N VAL A 1037 16.40 -15.78 17.07
CA VAL A 1037 16.10 -15.63 15.63
C VAL A 1037 14.76 -14.91 15.46
N ALA A 1038 13.72 -15.35 16.16
CA ALA A 1038 12.41 -14.71 16.12
C ALA A 1038 12.49 -13.24 16.55
N TRP A 1039 13.15 -12.96 17.68
CA TRP A 1039 13.35 -11.61 18.18
C TRP A 1039 14.12 -10.73 17.19
N LYS A 1040 15.25 -11.22 16.65
CA LYS A 1040 16.11 -10.43 15.77
C LYS A 1040 15.38 -10.02 14.49
N GLU A 1041 14.65 -10.94 13.88
CA GLU A 1041 13.89 -10.63 12.67
C GLU A 1041 12.68 -9.76 12.96
N ARG A 1042 11.91 -10.02 14.03
CA ARG A 1042 10.79 -9.14 14.45
C ARG A 1042 11.27 -7.74 14.83
N HIS A 1043 12.39 -7.63 15.52
CA HIS A 1043 13.02 -6.34 15.83
C HIS A 1043 13.42 -5.59 14.55
N ARG A 1044 13.87 -6.29 13.51
CA ARG A 1044 14.23 -5.70 12.22
C ARG A 1044 13.00 -5.27 11.41
N THR A 1045 11.93 -6.06 11.41
CA THR A 1045 10.76 -5.85 10.53
C THR A 1045 9.62 -5.07 11.18
N LEU A 1046 9.30 -5.38 12.43
CA LEU A 1046 8.20 -4.79 13.22
C LEU A 1046 8.70 -3.66 14.14
N GLY A 1047 9.99 -3.67 14.48
CA GLY A 1047 10.63 -2.72 15.38
C GLY A 1047 10.71 -3.20 16.84
N PRO A 1048 11.46 -2.49 17.70
CA PRO A 1048 11.76 -2.90 19.07
C PRO A 1048 10.55 -2.90 20.01
N ASP A 1049 9.57 -2.03 19.78
CA ASP A 1049 8.43 -1.81 20.68
C ASP A 1049 7.18 -2.59 20.27
N HIS A 1050 7.22 -3.36 19.16
CA HIS A 1050 6.09 -4.17 18.73
C HIS A 1050 5.80 -5.31 19.71
N GLU A 1051 4.52 -5.58 19.99
CA GLU A 1051 4.06 -6.61 20.92
C GLU A 1051 4.75 -7.96 20.68
N ASP A 1052 4.73 -8.48 19.45
CA ASP A 1052 5.38 -9.74 19.10
C ASP A 1052 6.92 -9.73 19.27
N THR A 1053 7.57 -8.58 19.08
CA THR A 1053 9.01 -8.43 19.33
C THR A 1053 9.28 -8.53 20.83
N LEU A 1054 8.46 -7.87 21.65
CA LEU A 1054 8.57 -7.90 23.11
C LEU A 1054 8.22 -9.28 23.67
N GLN A 1055 7.26 -9.99 23.06
CA GLN A 1055 6.94 -11.37 23.40
C GLN A 1055 8.12 -12.31 23.10
N SER A 1056 8.80 -12.14 21.95
CA SER A 1056 10.03 -12.88 21.66
C SER A 1056 11.17 -12.50 22.61
N ALA A 1057 11.28 -11.23 23.02
CA ALA A 1057 12.28 -10.77 24.00
C ALA A 1057 12.06 -11.42 25.38
N GLN A 1058 10.80 -11.55 25.82
CA GLN A 1058 10.46 -12.24 27.06
C GLN A 1058 10.87 -13.73 27.00
N ASN A 1059 10.64 -14.44 25.90
CA ASN A 1059 11.10 -15.83 25.77
C ASN A 1059 12.63 -15.95 25.81
N VAL A 1060 13.35 -14.96 25.27
CA VAL A 1060 14.82 -14.88 25.41
C VAL A 1060 15.22 -14.70 26.87
N GLY A 1061 14.57 -13.77 27.60
CA GLY A 1061 14.78 -13.55 29.03
C GLY A 1061 14.52 -14.81 29.87
N GLN A 1062 13.39 -15.47 29.65
CA GLN A 1062 13.02 -16.71 30.33
C GLN A 1062 14.00 -17.85 30.04
N SER A 1063 14.41 -18.04 28.78
CA SER A 1063 15.39 -19.06 28.41
C SER A 1063 16.74 -18.81 29.08
N LEU A 1064 17.18 -17.55 29.17
CA LEU A 1064 18.42 -17.18 29.87
C LEU A 1064 18.30 -17.39 31.39
N PHE A 1065 17.14 -17.09 31.97
CA PHE A 1065 16.89 -17.31 33.39
C PHE A 1065 17.01 -18.79 33.75
N LEU A 1066 16.39 -19.68 32.96
CA LEU A 1066 16.46 -21.14 33.14
C LEU A 1066 17.87 -21.72 32.89
N MET A 1067 18.76 -20.97 32.24
CA MET A 1067 20.17 -21.30 32.07
C MET A 1067 21.08 -20.70 33.17
N ASP A 1068 20.51 -20.21 34.27
CA ASP A 1068 21.21 -19.51 35.36
C ASP A 1068 21.97 -18.24 34.92
N ARG A 1069 21.62 -17.66 33.77
CA ARG A 1069 22.21 -16.42 33.22
C ARG A 1069 21.39 -15.20 33.65
N HIS A 1070 21.15 -15.07 34.95
CA HIS A 1070 20.20 -14.11 35.52
C HIS A 1070 20.49 -12.63 35.19
N SER A 1071 21.77 -12.25 35.06
CA SER A 1071 22.12 -10.87 34.68
C SER A 1071 21.68 -10.51 33.26
N GLU A 1072 21.79 -11.46 32.32
CA GLU A 1072 21.34 -11.24 30.95
C GLU A 1072 19.82 -11.33 30.87
N ALA A 1073 19.19 -12.27 31.59
CA ALA A 1073 17.73 -12.35 31.70
C ALA A 1073 17.13 -11.02 32.18
N LEU A 1074 17.72 -10.41 33.20
CA LEU A 1074 17.29 -9.10 33.71
C LEU A 1074 17.33 -8.01 32.64
N GLU A 1075 18.36 -7.96 31.79
CA GLU A 1075 18.44 -6.99 30.70
C GLU A 1075 17.29 -7.19 29.69
N TRP A 1076 16.98 -8.45 29.36
CA TRP A 1076 15.88 -8.78 28.44
C TRP A 1076 14.51 -8.47 29.02
N ASP A 1077 14.27 -8.79 30.29
CA ASP A 1077 12.99 -8.49 30.95
C ASP A 1077 12.80 -6.97 31.10
N GLN A 1078 13.89 -6.21 31.33
CA GLN A 1078 13.86 -4.75 31.31
C GLN A 1078 13.55 -4.17 29.93
N ILE A 1079 14.06 -4.77 28.84
CA ILE A 1079 13.71 -4.39 27.47
C ILE A 1079 12.20 -4.61 27.25
N SER A 1080 11.69 -5.79 27.60
CA SER A 1080 10.28 -6.15 27.47
C SER A 1080 9.38 -5.21 28.28
N TRP A 1081 9.71 -4.97 29.56
CA TRP A 1081 8.96 -4.05 30.42
C TRP A 1081 8.97 -2.63 29.87
N LYS A 1082 10.13 -2.10 29.46
CA LYS A 1082 10.25 -0.73 28.95
C LYS A 1082 9.44 -0.54 27.66
N GLY A 1083 9.45 -1.53 26.77
CA GLY A 1083 8.63 -1.52 25.56
C GLY A 1083 7.14 -1.55 25.89
N ARG A 1084 6.68 -2.52 26.69
CA ARG A 1084 5.27 -2.68 27.05
C ARG A 1084 4.73 -1.50 27.87
N ASN A 1085 5.52 -0.97 28.81
CA ASN A 1085 5.15 0.21 29.58
C ASN A 1085 4.97 1.45 28.69
N LYS A 1086 5.70 1.54 27.57
CA LYS A 1086 5.57 2.63 26.59
C LYS A 1086 4.35 2.44 25.68
N THR A 1087 4.07 1.22 25.23
CA THR A 1087 3.01 0.95 24.24
C THR A 1087 1.65 0.66 24.86
N LEU A 1088 1.61 -0.25 25.83
CA LEU A 1088 0.39 -0.73 26.50
C LEU A 1088 0.08 0.09 27.77
N GLY A 1089 1.11 0.71 28.36
CA GLY A 1089 1.02 1.49 29.59
C GLY A 1089 1.37 0.69 30.85
N PRO A 1090 1.50 1.38 32.00
CA PRO A 1090 2.00 0.81 33.25
C PRO A 1090 1.05 -0.19 33.93
N ASP A 1091 -0.26 -0.07 33.66
CA ASP A 1091 -1.29 -0.89 34.29
C ASP A 1091 -1.72 -2.10 33.43
N HIS A 1092 -1.15 -2.27 32.23
CA HIS A 1092 -1.49 -3.40 31.35
C HIS A 1092 -0.94 -4.72 31.93
N GLU A 1093 -1.70 -5.81 31.75
CA GLU A 1093 -1.38 -7.14 32.28
C GLU A 1093 0.04 -7.59 31.89
N ASP A 1094 0.39 -7.54 30.59
CA ASP A 1094 1.73 -7.92 30.13
C ASP A 1094 2.87 -7.03 30.67
N THR A 1095 2.60 -5.74 30.91
CA THR A 1095 3.57 -4.83 31.53
C THR A 1095 3.81 -5.24 32.98
N LEU A 1096 2.74 -5.58 33.69
CA LEU A 1096 2.79 -6.04 35.07
C LEU A 1096 3.41 -7.43 35.19
N GLN A 1097 3.23 -8.30 34.19
CA GLN A 1097 3.95 -9.57 34.09
C GLN A 1097 5.45 -9.34 33.93
N SER A 1098 5.89 -8.46 33.04
CA SER A 1098 7.32 -8.13 32.94
C SER A 1098 7.89 -7.52 34.23
N ALA A 1099 7.11 -6.71 34.95
CA ALA A 1099 7.53 -6.19 36.25
C ALA A 1099 7.68 -7.30 37.31
N HIS A 1100 6.79 -8.29 37.28
CA HIS A 1100 6.88 -9.48 38.12
C HIS A 1100 8.13 -10.31 37.79
N ASP A 1101 8.39 -10.56 36.50
CA ASP A 1101 9.56 -11.32 36.03
C ASP A 1101 10.87 -10.63 36.50
N ILE A 1102 10.98 -9.30 36.33
CA ILE A 1102 12.11 -8.50 36.83
C ILE A 1102 12.28 -8.66 38.36
N GLY A 1103 11.18 -8.54 39.11
CA GLY A 1103 11.19 -8.68 40.56
C GLY A 1103 11.71 -10.04 41.01
N TYR A 1104 11.29 -11.10 40.31
CA TYR A 1104 11.71 -12.47 40.58
C TYR A 1104 13.18 -12.72 40.23
N VAL A 1105 13.65 -12.26 39.07
CA VAL A 1105 15.07 -12.36 38.68
C VAL A 1105 15.97 -11.65 39.70
N LEU A 1106 15.58 -10.45 40.14
CA LEU A 1106 16.32 -9.70 41.16
C LEU A 1106 16.35 -10.41 42.52
N PHE A 1107 15.26 -11.08 42.91
CA PHE A 1107 15.20 -11.88 44.12
C PHE A 1107 16.22 -13.04 44.08
N VAL A 1108 16.26 -13.79 42.98
CA VAL A 1108 17.22 -14.89 42.78
C VAL A 1108 18.66 -14.39 42.76
N MET A 1109 18.92 -13.20 42.21
CA MET A 1109 20.22 -12.54 42.26
C MET A 1109 20.63 -12.01 43.65
N GLY A 1110 19.75 -12.10 44.66
CA GLY A 1110 19.98 -11.57 46.00
C GLY A 1110 19.85 -10.05 46.13
N ARG A 1111 19.33 -9.36 45.11
CA ARG A 1111 19.11 -7.90 45.08
C ARG A 1111 17.75 -7.55 45.69
N TYR A 1112 17.55 -7.95 46.95
CA TYR A 1112 16.23 -7.96 47.60
C TYR A 1112 15.55 -6.59 47.68
N SER A 1113 16.30 -5.49 47.85
CA SER A 1113 15.72 -4.15 47.91
C SER A 1113 15.10 -3.73 46.57
N GLU A 1114 15.76 -4.03 45.45
CA GLU A 1114 15.23 -3.74 44.12
C GLU A 1114 14.09 -4.70 43.75
N ALA A 1115 14.22 -5.98 44.10
CA ALA A 1115 13.15 -6.98 43.93
C ALA A 1115 11.85 -6.55 44.61
N LEU A 1116 11.96 -5.95 45.82
CA LEU A 1116 10.82 -5.43 46.57
C LEU A 1116 10.11 -4.29 45.83
N GLU A 1117 10.86 -3.35 45.24
CA GLU A 1117 10.29 -2.23 44.49
C GLU A 1117 9.49 -2.72 43.28
N TRP A 1118 10.06 -3.64 42.50
CA TRP A 1118 9.43 -4.23 41.32
C TRP A 1118 8.20 -5.09 41.67
N SER A 1119 8.29 -5.90 42.72
CA SER A 1119 7.16 -6.73 43.17
C SER A 1119 6.01 -5.87 43.72
N GLN A 1120 6.32 -4.76 44.40
CA GLN A 1120 5.32 -3.77 44.83
C GLN A 1120 4.68 -3.04 43.64
N LEU A 1121 5.45 -2.73 42.59
CA LEU A 1121 4.91 -2.15 41.37
C LEU A 1121 3.89 -3.10 40.73
N ALA A 1122 4.27 -4.36 40.53
CA ALA A 1122 3.39 -5.39 39.97
C ALA A 1122 2.11 -5.58 40.82
N TRP A 1123 2.27 -5.68 42.15
CA TRP A 1123 1.13 -5.80 43.07
C TRP A 1123 0.19 -4.60 43.02
N ARG A 1124 0.70 -3.37 43.05
CA ARG A 1124 -0.15 -2.16 42.99
C ARG A 1124 -0.95 -2.08 41.69
N GLY A 1125 -0.32 -2.41 40.57
CA GLY A 1125 -0.99 -2.45 39.27
C GLY A 1125 -2.07 -3.52 39.22
N ARG A 1126 -1.73 -4.78 39.56
CA ARG A 1126 -2.68 -5.91 39.55
C ARG A 1126 -3.84 -5.71 40.53
N ASN A 1127 -3.56 -5.17 41.71
CA ASN A 1127 -4.60 -4.84 42.70
C ASN A 1127 -5.57 -3.76 42.19
N LYS A 1128 -5.09 -2.81 41.37
CA LYS A 1128 -5.92 -1.78 40.75
C LYS A 1128 -6.76 -2.32 39.59
N THR A 1129 -6.21 -3.21 38.77
CA THR A 1129 -6.86 -3.67 37.52
C THR A 1129 -7.67 -4.95 37.69
N LEU A 1130 -7.10 -5.95 38.35
CA LEU A 1130 -7.69 -7.28 38.56
C LEU A 1130 -8.42 -7.39 39.91
N GLY A 1131 -8.04 -6.53 40.85
CA GLY A 1131 -8.57 -6.50 42.22
C GLY A 1131 -7.73 -7.32 43.22
N PRO A 1132 -8.07 -7.22 44.51
CA PRO A 1132 -7.27 -7.78 45.61
C PRO A 1132 -7.32 -9.31 45.70
N ASP A 1133 -8.41 -9.93 45.24
CA ASP A 1133 -8.64 -11.37 45.36
C ASP A 1133 -8.18 -12.17 44.12
N HIS A 1134 -7.65 -11.50 43.08
CA HIS A 1134 -7.17 -12.16 41.87
C HIS A 1134 -5.89 -12.97 42.14
N GLN A 1135 -5.74 -14.15 41.50
CA GLN A 1135 -4.64 -15.07 41.74
C GLN A 1135 -3.26 -14.40 41.55
N ASP A 1136 -3.08 -13.63 40.48
CA ASP A 1136 -1.81 -12.91 40.22
C ASP A 1136 -1.52 -11.77 41.22
N THR A 1137 -2.56 -11.10 41.72
CA THR A 1137 -2.41 -10.09 42.79
C THR A 1137 -1.92 -10.77 44.06
N LEU A 1138 -2.50 -11.93 44.39
CA LEU A 1138 -2.13 -12.71 45.58
C LEU A 1138 -0.74 -13.35 45.43
N GLN A 1139 -0.35 -13.78 44.23
CA GLN A 1139 1.02 -14.23 43.95
C GLN A 1139 2.03 -13.10 44.15
N SER A 1140 1.70 -11.89 43.70
CA SER A 1140 2.56 -10.72 43.92
C SER A 1140 2.71 -10.37 45.41
N ALA A 1141 1.63 -10.53 46.20
CA ALA A 1141 1.68 -10.37 47.65
C ALA A 1141 2.56 -11.43 48.34
N LEU A 1142 2.47 -12.69 47.90
CA LEU A 1142 3.32 -13.78 48.38
C LEU A 1142 4.81 -13.46 48.14
N ASN A 1143 5.15 -13.08 46.90
CA ASN A 1143 6.53 -12.72 46.54
C ASN A 1143 7.07 -11.56 47.39
N ILE A 1144 6.25 -10.54 47.67
CA ILE A 1144 6.65 -9.43 48.56
C ILE A 1144 6.99 -9.95 49.95
N GLY A 1145 6.18 -10.84 50.51
CA GLY A 1145 6.45 -11.45 51.81
C GLY A 1145 7.77 -12.24 51.84
N GLU A 1146 8.03 -13.03 50.80
CA GLU A 1146 9.27 -13.80 50.66
C GLU A 1146 10.51 -12.91 50.54
N ILE A 1147 10.42 -11.79 49.81
CA ILE A 1147 11.51 -10.81 49.67
C ILE A 1147 11.80 -10.07 50.98
N LEU A 1148 10.80 -9.88 51.85
CA LEU A 1148 10.95 -9.17 53.13
C LEU A 1148 11.68 -10.00 54.20
N LEU A 1149 11.63 -11.34 54.12
CA LEU A 1149 12.35 -12.24 55.04
C LEU A 1149 13.87 -12.01 55.03
N PRO A 1150 14.60 -12.08 53.89
CA PRO A 1150 16.03 -11.82 53.87
C PRO A 1150 16.39 -10.35 54.18
N LEU A 1151 15.44 -9.41 54.06
CA LEU A 1151 15.60 -8.02 54.49
C LEU A 1151 15.41 -7.80 56.00
N HIS A 1152 15.18 -8.87 56.78
CA HIS A 1152 14.92 -8.83 58.22
C HIS A 1152 13.66 -8.04 58.63
N ARG A 1153 12.71 -7.83 57.70
CA ARG A 1153 11.44 -7.13 57.93
C ARG A 1153 10.30 -8.10 58.21
N TYR A 1154 10.50 -8.95 59.21
CA TYR A 1154 9.68 -10.14 59.47
C TYR A 1154 8.21 -9.85 59.82
N GLY A 1155 7.94 -8.74 60.51
CA GLY A 1155 6.57 -8.33 60.82
C GLY A 1155 5.77 -7.99 59.56
N GLU A 1156 6.38 -7.26 58.64
CA GLU A 1156 5.76 -6.92 57.35
C GLU A 1156 5.63 -8.16 56.46
N ALA A 1157 6.64 -9.05 56.44
CA ALA A 1157 6.56 -10.32 55.71
C ALA A 1157 5.33 -11.15 56.14
N LEU A 1158 5.07 -11.23 57.46
CA LEU A 1158 3.92 -11.91 58.00
C LEU A 1158 2.60 -11.29 57.53
N GLU A 1159 2.48 -9.96 57.52
CA GLU A 1159 1.29 -9.26 57.02
C GLU A 1159 1.00 -9.59 55.55
N TRP A 1160 2.03 -9.56 54.70
CA TRP A 1160 1.89 -9.87 53.28
C TRP A 1160 1.51 -11.34 53.02
N HIS A 1161 2.13 -12.28 53.73
CA HIS A 1161 1.75 -13.70 53.63
C HIS A 1161 0.32 -13.95 54.14
N GLN A 1162 -0.12 -13.24 55.18
CA GLN A 1162 -1.52 -13.30 55.66
C GLN A 1162 -2.51 -12.77 54.61
N ILE A 1163 -2.18 -11.66 53.92
CA ILE A 1163 -3.00 -11.14 52.82
C ILE A 1163 -3.16 -12.20 51.72
N ALA A 1164 -2.06 -12.81 51.27
CA ALA A 1164 -2.07 -13.85 50.25
C ALA A 1164 -2.91 -15.07 50.69
N TRP A 1165 -2.72 -15.53 51.93
CA TRP A 1165 -3.44 -16.67 52.49
C TRP A 1165 -4.95 -16.41 52.61
N VAL A 1166 -5.36 -15.25 53.15
CA VAL A 1166 -6.79 -14.90 53.31
C VAL A 1166 -7.48 -14.86 51.94
N GLY A 1167 -6.84 -14.25 50.94
CA GLY A 1167 -7.37 -14.18 49.58
C GLY A 1167 -7.51 -15.57 48.95
N ARG A 1168 -6.45 -16.38 48.97
CA ARG A 1168 -6.45 -17.74 48.38
C ARG A 1168 -7.41 -18.68 49.09
N ASN A 1169 -7.48 -18.62 50.42
CA ASN A 1169 -8.43 -19.41 51.20
C ASN A 1169 -9.89 -19.06 50.87
N LYS A 1170 -10.17 -17.79 50.53
CA LYS A 1170 -11.50 -17.35 50.10
C LYS A 1170 -11.84 -17.79 48.67
N THR A 1171 -10.89 -17.74 47.74
CA THR A 1171 -11.13 -17.99 46.30
C THR A 1171 -10.93 -19.44 45.89
N LEU A 1172 -9.86 -20.08 46.36
CA LEU A 1172 -9.44 -21.45 46.01
C LEU A 1172 -9.82 -22.46 47.09
N GLY A 1173 -10.05 -21.99 48.32
CA GLY A 1173 -10.35 -22.84 49.47
C GLY A 1173 -9.10 -23.26 50.26
N PRO A 1174 -9.29 -23.88 51.44
CA PRO A 1174 -8.22 -24.20 52.39
C PRO A 1174 -7.30 -25.34 51.96
N ASP A 1175 -7.79 -26.24 51.10
CA ASP A 1175 -7.09 -27.46 50.68
C ASP A 1175 -6.36 -27.28 49.32
N HIS A 1176 -6.44 -26.09 48.70
CA HIS A 1176 -5.71 -25.83 47.45
C HIS A 1176 -4.21 -25.66 47.70
N GLU A 1177 -3.38 -26.17 46.79
CA GLU A 1177 -1.90 -26.11 46.84
C GLU A 1177 -1.39 -24.71 47.18
N ASP A 1178 -1.73 -23.69 46.38
CA ASP A 1178 -1.38 -22.28 46.63
C ASP A 1178 -1.77 -21.73 48.03
N THR A 1179 -2.87 -22.21 48.63
CA THR A 1179 -3.31 -21.81 49.98
C THR A 1179 -2.43 -22.48 51.05
N LEU A 1180 -2.02 -23.72 50.82
CA LEU A 1180 -1.11 -24.46 51.69
C LEU A 1180 0.30 -23.87 51.62
N ALA A 1181 0.76 -23.43 50.44
CA ALA A 1181 2.04 -22.73 50.27
C ALA A 1181 2.06 -21.43 51.06
N SER A 1182 0.96 -20.69 51.02
CA SER A 1182 0.81 -19.47 51.82
C SER A 1182 0.82 -19.77 53.32
N SER A 1183 0.24 -20.90 53.75
CA SER A 1183 0.27 -21.36 55.15
C SER A 1183 1.70 -21.68 55.60
N HIS A 1184 2.48 -22.33 54.74
CA HIS A 1184 3.89 -22.60 54.95
C HIS A 1184 4.69 -21.29 55.13
N ASN A 1185 4.50 -20.32 54.24
CA ASN A 1185 5.20 -19.03 54.28
C ASN A 1185 4.84 -18.18 55.52
N ILE A 1186 3.61 -18.28 56.02
CA ILE A 1186 3.24 -17.72 57.34
C ILE A 1186 4.06 -18.39 58.46
N GLY A 1187 4.21 -19.72 58.41
CA GLY A 1187 5.05 -20.48 59.34
C GLY A 1187 6.52 -20.01 59.33
N GLU A 1188 7.10 -19.81 58.14
CA GLU A 1188 8.45 -19.27 57.97
C GLU A 1188 8.59 -17.87 58.58
N SER A 1189 7.57 -17.02 58.43
CA SER A 1189 7.55 -15.67 59.00
C SER A 1189 7.53 -15.69 60.53
N TYR A 1190 6.70 -16.53 61.14
CA TYR A 1190 6.69 -16.72 62.60
C TYR A 1190 8.00 -17.33 63.11
N LYS A 1191 8.61 -18.26 62.36
CA LYS A 1191 9.91 -18.84 62.69
C LYS A 1191 10.99 -17.74 62.70
N ALA A 1192 10.98 -16.85 61.72
CA ALA A 1192 11.90 -15.72 61.64
C ALA A 1192 11.69 -14.68 62.76
N LEU A 1193 10.45 -14.50 63.23
CA LEU A 1193 10.11 -13.69 64.41
C LEU A 1193 10.50 -14.35 65.75
N GLY A 1194 10.98 -15.59 65.74
CA GLY A 1194 11.28 -16.36 66.96
C GLY A 1194 10.05 -16.88 67.70
N GLN A 1195 8.86 -16.77 67.10
CA GLN A 1195 7.59 -17.25 67.67
C GLN A 1195 7.35 -18.71 67.27
N TYR A 1196 8.20 -19.61 67.77
CA TYR A 1196 8.24 -21.01 67.34
C TYR A 1196 6.95 -21.80 67.60
N ASP A 1197 6.18 -21.47 68.63
CA ASP A 1197 4.91 -22.15 68.90
C ASP A 1197 3.84 -21.82 67.83
N GLU A 1198 3.79 -20.58 67.35
CA GLU A 1198 2.88 -20.21 66.25
C GLU A 1198 3.37 -20.76 64.92
N ALA A 1199 4.68 -20.72 64.65
CA ALA A 1199 5.26 -21.34 63.45
C ALA A 1199 4.90 -22.83 63.34
N MET A 1200 4.98 -23.57 64.46
CA MET A 1200 4.63 -24.99 64.49
C MET A 1200 3.16 -25.25 64.12
N LYS A 1201 2.23 -24.39 64.56
CA LYS A 1201 0.81 -24.52 64.20
C LYS A 1201 0.60 -24.36 62.69
N TRP A 1202 1.22 -23.36 62.08
CA TRP A 1202 1.08 -23.08 60.64
C TRP A 1202 1.75 -24.13 59.77
N PHE A 1203 2.96 -24.59 60.13
CA PHE A 1203 3.57 -25.71 59.42
C PHE A 1203 2.77 -27.00 59.57
N SER A 1204 2.22 -27.28 60.76
CA SER A 1204 1.37 -28.47 60.96
C SER A 1204 0.10 -28.41 60.11
N LEU A 1205 -0.49 -27.22 59.96
CA LEU A 1205 -1.65 -27.00 59.09
C LEU A 1205 -1.28 -27.26 57.62
N ALA A 1206 -0.20 -26.64 57.14
CA ALA A 1206 0.30 -26.83 55.77
C ALA A 1206 0.62 -28.31 55.50
N LEU A 1207 1.30 -28.99 56.42
CA LEU A 1207 1.69 -30.39 56.28
C LEU A 1207 0.47 -31.32 56.23
N GLN A 1208 -0.51 -31.13 57.12
CA GLN A 1208 -1.71 -31.98 57.13
C GLN A 1208 -2.55 -31.81 55.85
N GLY A 1209 -2.62 -30.59 55.31
CA GLY A 1209 -3.29 -30.32 54.04
C GLY A 1209 -2.51 -30.91 52.86
N SER A 1210 -1.22 -30.62 52.76
CA SER A 1210 -0.38 -31.06 51.63
C SER A 1210 -0.24 -32.58 51.59
N GLN A 1211 -0.12 -33.26 52.74
CA GLN A 1211 -0.13 -34.73 52.81
C GLN A 1211 -1.44 -35.33 52.31
N ARG A 1212 -2.57 -34.69 52.61
CA ARG A 1212 -3.90 -35.18 52.24
C ARG A 1212 -4.17 -35.01 50.75
N VAL A 1213 -3.76 -33.87 50.19
CA VAL A 1213 -4.12 -33.45 48.82
C VAL A 1213 -3.05 -33.83 47.80
N LEU A 1214 -1.78 -33.58 48.11
CA LEU A 1214 -0.64 -33.73 47.20
C LEU A 1214 0.14 -35.03 47.45
N GLY A 1215 -0.04 -35.64 48.63
CA GLY A 1215 0.66 -36.86 49.04
C GLY A 1215 2.02 -36.59 49.72
N MET A 1216 2.65 -37.68 50.18
CA MET A 1216 3.90 -37.63 50.95
C MET A 1216 5.12 -37.28 50.12
N ASP A 1217 5.13 -37.65 48.84
CA ASP A 1217 6.29 -37.49 47.95
C ASP A 1217 6.33 -36.12 47.25
N HIS A 1218 5.27 -35.30 47.38
CA HIS A 1218 5.22 -33.96 46.81
C HIS A 1218 6.26 -33.04 47.45
N GLU A 1219 6.90 -32.19 46.64
CA GLU A 1219 8.01 -31.35 47.11
C GLU A 1219 7.58 -30.42 48.25
N GLU A 1220 6.40 -29.81 48.16
CA GLU A 1220 5.87 -28.90 49.18
C GLU A 1220 5.63 -29.57 50.54
N THR A 1221 5.14 -30.82 50.52
CA THR A 1221 5.01 -31.67 51.72
C THR A 1221 6.38 -31.90 52.35
N ARG A 1222 7.39 -32.21 51.54
CA ARG A 1222 8.77 -32.45 52.01
C ARG A 1222 9.45 -31.18 52.52
N VAL A 1223 9.20 -30.02 51.91
CA VAL A 1223 9.71 -28.72 52.36
C VAL A 1223 9.12 -28.36 53.73
N THR A 1224 7.82 -28.57 53.92
CA THR A 1224 7.15 -28.34 55.20
C THR A 1224 7.66 -29.27 56.30
N MET A 1225 7.87 -30.56 55.99
CA MET A 1225 8.49 -31.50 56.95
C MET A 1225 9.89 -31.05 57.38
N ARG A 1226 10.76 -30.69 56.43
CA ARG A 1226 12.11 -30.17 56.73
C ARG A 1226 12.06 -28.93 57.62
N SER A 1227 11.08 -28.06 57.39
CA SER A 1227 10.90 -26.82 58.18
C SER A 1227 10.42 -27.09 59.60
N ILE A 1228 9.57 -28.11 59.80
CA ILE A 1228 9.19 -28.61 61.13
C ILE A 1228 10.40 -29.21 61.85
N GLU A 1229 11.20 -30.04 61.17
CA GLU A 1229 12.41 -30.65 61.75
C GLU A 1229 13.44 -29.58 62.20
N ASP A 1230 13.69 -28.55 61.37
CA ASP A 1230 14.55 -27.41 61.73
C ASP A 1230 14.00 -26.67 62.97
N LEU A 1231 12.68 -26.47 63.03
CA LEU A 1231 12.00 -25.82 64.14
C LEU A 1231 12.16 -26.62 65.44
N GLU A 1232 12.00 -27.94 65.39
CA GLU A 1232 12.16 -28.83 66.54
C GLU A 1232 13.61 -28.86 67.03
N GLN A 1233 14.59 -28.90 66.13
CA GLN A 1233 16.01 -28.83 66.49
C GLN A 1233 16.36 -27.49 67.16
N LYS A 1234 15.84 -26.36 66.66
CA LYS A 1234 16.04 -25.04 67.29
C LYS A 1234 15.36 -24.94 68.64
N ARG A 1235 14.16 -25.51 68.80
CA ARG A 1235 13.44 -25.57 70.07
C ARG A 1235 14.16 -26.45 71.10
N GLY A 1236 14.85 -27.50 70.66
CA GLY A 1236 15.68 -28.37 71.49
C GLY A 1236 17.02 -27.75 71.93
N ARG A 1237 17.53 -26.75 71.20
CA ARG A 1237 18.75 -26.01 71.56
C ARG A 1237 18.51 -24.80 72.49
N ASN A 1238 17.26 -24.32 72.57
CA ASN A 1238 16.84 -23.20 73.42
C ASN A 1238 16.15 -23.64 74.74
N LYS A 1239 16.08 -24.94 75.02
CA LYS A 1239 15.77 -25.51 76.34
C LYS A 1239 17.07 -25.87 77.04
#